data_AF-A0A0M0JL34-F1
#
_entry.id   AF-A0A0M0JL34-F1
#
_cell.length_a   1.000
_cell.length_b   1.000
_cell.length_c   1.000
_cell.angle_alpha   90.00
_cell.angle_beta   90.00
_cell.angle_gamma   90.00
#
_symmetry.space_group_name_H-M   'P 1'
#
loop_
_entity.id
_entity.type
_entity.pdbx_description
1 polymer ?
#
loop_
_entity_poly.entity_id
_entity_poly.type
_entity_poly.pdbx_seq_one_letter_code
_entity_poly.pdbx_strand_id
1 'polypeptide(L)'
;MRYKKMLKIFLSSLYFKHGGETQRSDYTLYMVFAYLALLRLHELGFPDFRTLVMSQEYHAMSVLLKFLFNQTNLNEWLRPEWLKLYEPKFVDEQLIEKVLVFVPNVEALQKVLEGSMAAEAAKKEAAAEAAKALAEGRGGGGQFTTPEPFALTQPKLRLVPPPEDVIEPFKAGGVPTSTYTDPKDLVDRVELDKKKDANRIRLKAKYSNPNIQPFKLRVLERPNNLEKVREEVEQARAAECNFEGEKAHPVPRQLPGQGMVRLNEAAILREDNLYRKKQESEAAQLGAYERELRDSAEFDAWQQKMKEQDEEARVRNIERRRMETLLADEEAKEARLRKEQENRAAAMAMKVDAARAEEQRQAAEEKLQARHKAVVAEVQSRRDRPLIAKEEVVQKNKKDARVLRSEIEQMEAARAAERRQEEARRADLIKQIRALELVPRKREARLDPTYTPQLGLLEEMSLAELRERLLIVEEQQLEDEEARRTKIKLEKDEKQTDLAQRAGRLAEMRERAAVEASTRREQTKAAERAAVEATRERVADAQLKVKATLEEKRTQRLRKEAELAAELKRIRIKNQFLEADKDAVERKKWESQLVGEQREIMDRQRLKQEAAQAHLMVYDQETKQRLLNVQREREAHEAFLKEYEAHFSETRDEATARELGIVTKQAKKLETRTTFKETKAADLSGSTLRNLIERTASRVE
;
A
#
# COMPACT_ATOMS: atom_id res chain seq x y z
N MET A 1 -26.62 34.83 40.89
CA MET A 1 -27.54 35.64 40.07
C MET A 1 -28.80 35.95 40.86
N ARG A 2 -29.28 37.21 40.88
CA ARG A 2 -30.52 37.62 41.58
C ARG A 2 -31.76 36.88 41.06
N TYR A 3 -31.83 36.69 39.75
CA TYR A 3 -32.97 36.07 39.04
C TYR A 3 -32.84 34.56 38.83
N LYS A 4 -32.01 33.86 39.63
CA LYS A 4 -31.73 32.41 39.44
C LYS A 4 -32.99 31.53 39.53
N LYS A 5 -33.97 31.90 40.36
CA LYS A 5 -35.25 31.15 40.48
C LYS A 5 -36.10 31.28 39.20
N MET A 6 -36.25 32.50 38.68
CA MET A 6 -36.95 32.81 37.42
C MET A 6 -36.34 32.03 36.23
N LEU A 7 -35.01 32.12 36.08
CA LEU A 7 -34.29 31.41 35.01
C LEU A 7 -34.36 29.88 35.16
N LYS A 8 -34.42 29.36 36.39
CA LYS A 8 -34.64 27.93 36.61
C LYS A 8 -36.01 27.48 36.10
N ILE A 9 -37.08 28.24 36.39
CA ILE A 9 -38.43 27.98 35.87
C ILE A 9 -38.42 27.99 34.34
N PHE A 10 -37.82 29.02 33.74
CA PHE A 10 -37.64 29.12 32.30
C PHE A 10 -36.97 27.86 31.74
N LEU A 11 -35.82 27.47 32.28
CA LEU A 11 -35.09 26.29 31.82
C LEU A 11 -35.90 24.99 32.02
N SER A 12 -36.59 24.80 33.14
CA SER A 12 -37.45 23.62 33.31
C SER A 12 -38.56 23.56 32.27
N SER A 13 -39.17 24.70 31.90
CA SER A 13 -40.19 24.74 30.84
C SER A 13 -39.62 24.53 29.43
N LEU A 14 -38.41 25.05 29.15
CA LEU A 14 -37.67 24.81 27.91
C LEU A 14 -37.34 23.33 27.75
N TYR A 15 -36.71 22.71 28.75
CA TYR A 15 -36.38 21.27 28.75
C TYR A 15 -37.62 20.36 28.79
N PHE A 16 -38.77 20.85 29.27
CA PHE A 16 -40.04 20.11 29.21
C PHE A 16 -40.64 20.13 27.81
N LYS A 17 -40.72 21.30 27.14
CA LYS A 17 -41.27 21.40 25.78
C LYS A 17 -40.32 20.90 24.68
N HIS A 18 -39.03 21.22 24.80
CA HIS A 18 -38.00 20.95 23.79
C HIS A 18 -37.00 19.88 24.25
N GLY A 19 -37.40 18.97 25.15
CA GLY A 19 -36.51 17.95 25.73
C GLY A 19 -35.85 16.99 24.75
N GLY A 20 -36.38 16.86 23.53
CA GLY A 20 -35.75 16.11 22.43
C GLY A 20 -34.76 16.94 21.58
N GLU A 21 -34.82 18.26 21.64
CA GLU A 21 -34.00 19.20 20.86
C GLU A 21 -32.88 19.86 21.70
N THR A 22 -33.01 19.86 23.03
CA THR A 22 -32.04 20.49 23.94
C THR A 22 -31.16 19.48 24.68
N GLN A 23 -29.84 19.65 24.65
CA GLN A 23 -28.91 18.78 25.40
C GLN A 23 -28.71 19.27 26.85
N ARG A 24 -28.38 18.35 27.77
CA ARG A 24 -28.11 18.70 29.18
C ARG A 24 -26.79 19.45 29.39
N SER A 25 -25.83 19.31 28.48
CA SER A 25 -24.59 20.10 28.41
C SER A 25 -24.87 21.60 28.38
N ASP A 26 -25.90 21.98 27.62
CA ASP A 26 -26.18 23.35 27.22
C ASP A 26 -26.91 24.13 28.33
N TYR A 27 -27.23 23.49 29.46
CA TYR A 27 -27.99 24.07 30.57
C TYR A 27 -27.36 25.39 31.06
N THR A 28 -26.03 25.45 31.14
CA THR A 28 -25.30 26.67 31.56
C THR A 28 -25.36 27.76 30.48
N LEU A 29 -25.23 27.37 29.22
CA LEU A 29 -25.34 28.25 28.05
C LEU A 29 -26.76 28.84 27.93
N TYR A 30 -27.81 28.01 27.99
CA TYR A 30 -29.19 28.49 28.01
C TYR A 30 -29.47 29.39 29.22
N MET A 31 -28.92 29.08 30.40
CA MET A 31 -29.07 29.95 31.58
C MET A 31 -28.45 31.35 31.37
N VAL A 32 -27.31 31.43 30.68
CA VAL A 32 -26.63 32.70 30.38
C VAL A 32 -27.36 33.45 29.26
N PHE A 33 -27.70 32.80 28.16
CA PHE A 33 -28.39 33.46 27.04
C PHE A 33 -29.83 33.85 27.37
N ALA A 34 -30.57 33.06 28.17
CA ALA A 34 -31.86 33.47 28.69
C ALA A 34 -31.76 34.66 29.66
N TYR A 35 -30.70 34.74 30.48
CA TYR A 35 -30.44 35.93 31.30
C TYR A 35 -30.19 37.17 30.44
N LEU A 36 -29.36 37.05 29.38
CA LEU A 36 -29.09 38.15 28.46
C LEU A 36 -30.38 38.60 27.75
N ALA A 37 -31.13 37.66 27.18
CA ALA A 37 -32.32 37.94 26.40
C ALA A 37 -33.50 38.48 27.23
N LEU A 38 -33.78 37.92 28.42
CA LEU A 38 -34.90 38.34 29.27
C LEU A 38 -34.64 39.66 30.02
N LEU A 39 -33.39 39.93 30.42
CA LEU A 39 -33.09 40.99 31.41
C LEU A 39 -32.09 42.05 30.92
N ARG A 40 -31.33 41.80 29.85
CA ARG A 40 -30.27 42.71 29.37
C ARG A 40 -30.37 43.07 27.89
N LEU A 41 -31.28 42.48 27.12
CA LEU A 41 -31.37 42.68 25.67
C LEU A 41 -31.56 44.15 25.27
N HIS A 42 -32.33 44.90 26.05
CA HIS A 42 -32.53 46.34 25.84
C HIS A 42 -31.31 47.19 26.23
N GLU A 43 -30.44 46.71 27.13
CA GLU A 43 -29.21 47.42 27.53
C GLU A 43 -28.02 47.06 26.63
N LEU A 44 -27.96 45.81 26.19
CA LEU A 44 -26.95 45.26 25.28
C LEU A 44 -27.19 45.66 23.82
N GLY A 45 -28.46 45.86 23.45
CA GLY A 45 -28.85 46.08 22.06
C GLY A 45 -28.91 44.78 21.25
N PHE A 46 -29.77 44.79 20.24
CA PHE A 46 -29.95 43.63 19.36
C PHE A 46 -28.72 43.27 18.50
N PRO A 47 -27.92 44.22 17.95
CA PRO A 47 -26.75 43.88 17.14
C PRO A 47 -25.71 43.06 17.91
N ASP A 48 -25.39 43.45 19.15
CA ASP A 48 -24.39 42.76 19.97
C ASP A 48 -24.95 41.42 20.50
N PHE A 49 -26.24 41.37 20.85
CA PHE A 49 -26.89 40.09 21.13
C PHE A 49 -26.81 39.12 19.94
N ARG A 50 -27.03 39.61 18.71
CA ARG A 50 -26.90 38.82 17.48
C ARG A 50 -25.48 38.30 17.27
N THR A 51 -24.43 39.09 17.52
CA THR A 51 -23.04 38.59 17.37
C THR A 51 -22.72 37.50 18.40
N LEU A 52 -23.19 37.66 19.65
CA LEU A 52 -23.05 36.63 20.68
C LEU A 52 -23.79 35.34 20.31
N VAL A 53 -25.04 35.44 19.83
CA VAL A 53 -25.82 34.28 19.38
C VAL A 53 -25.12 33.55 18.21
N MET A 54 -24.60 34.29 17.22
CA MET A 54 -23.88 33.70 16.08
C MET A 54 -22.52 33.08 16.44
N SER A 55 -21.97 33.36 17.63
CA SER A 55 -20.72 32.75 18.11
C SER A 55 -20.90 31.34 18.69
N GLN A 56 -22.15 30.92 18.91
CA GLN A 56 -22.51 29.65 19.54
C GLN A 56 -23.10 28.66 18.53
N GLU A 57 -23.36 27.43 18.99
CA GLU A 57 -23.96 26.39 18.16
C GLU A 57 -25.38 26.81 17.71
N TYR A 58 -25.59 26.81 16.39
CA TYR A 58 -26.77 27.42 15.78
C TYR A 58 -28.07 26.68 16.10
N HIS A 59 -28.03 25.38 16.39
CA HIS A 59 -29.20 24.58 16.73
C HIS A 59 -29.75 24.97 18.10
N ALA A 60 -28.90 24.90 19.14
CA ALA A 60 -29.22 25.31 20.50
C ALA A 60 -29.77 26.74 20.54
N MET A 61 -29.10 27.67 19.85
CA MET A 61 -29.57 29.06 19.75
C MET A 61 -30.94 29.18 19.06
N SER A 62 -31.17 28.43 17.98
CA SER A 62 -32.47 28.43 17.27
C SER A 62 -33.60 27.92 18.17
N VAL A 63 -33.38 26.84 18.92
CA VAL A 63 -34.36 26.26 19.87
C VAL A 63 -34.65 27.22 21.03
N LEU A 64 -33.61 27.83 21.62
CA LEU A 64 -33.77 28.83 22.67
C LEU A 64 -34.62 30.02 22.21
N LEU A 65 -34.32 30.58 21.03
CA LEU A 65 -35.04 31.75 20.50
C LEU A 65 -36.50 31.41 20.15
N LYS A 66 -36.76 30.26 19.52
CA LYS A 66 -38.11 29.74 19.24
C LYS A 66 -38.96 29.63 20.50
N PHE A 67 -38.39 29.10 21.57
CA PHE A 67 -39.13 28.95 22.82
C PHE A 67 -39.37 30.30 23.50
N LEU A 68 -38.32 31.14 23.59
CA LEU A 68 -38.29 32.36 24.37
C LEU A 68 -39.10 33.52 23.79
N PHE A 69 -39.07 33.71 22.47
CA PHE A 69 -39.74 34.83 21.80
C PHE A 69 -41.15 34.48 21.31
N ASN A 70 -41.65 33.29 21.64
CA ASN A 70 -43.03 32.91 21.34
C ASN A 70 -43.99 33.44 22.41
N GLN A 71 -44.91 34.32 21.99
CA GLN A 71 -45.89 34.99 22.83
C GLN A 71 -46.82 34.01 23.59
N THR A 72 -47.16 32.85 23.03
CA THR A 72 -47.99 31.86 23.74
C THR A 72 -47.21 31.16 24.86
N ASN A 73 -45.96 30.79 24.61
CA ASN A 73 -45.07 30.23 25.63
C ASN A 73 -44.83 31.23 26.78
N LEU A 74 -44.60 32.51 26.47
CA LEU A 74 -44.44 33.56 27.47
C LEU A 74 -45.70 33.72 28.33
N ASN A 75 -46.87 33.84 27.71
CA ASN A 75 -48.11 34.18 28.42
C ASN A 75 -48.81 33.01 29.12
N GLU A 76 -48.76 31.80 28.56
CA GLU A 76 -49.45 30.63 29.12
C GLU A 76 -48.56 29.79 30.05
N TRP A 77 -47.25 29.69 29.78
CA TRP A 77 -46.36 28.77 30.49
C TRP A 77 -45.41 29.45 31.45
N LEU A 78 -44.86 30.61 31.06
CA LEU A 78 -43.87 31.32 31.87
C LEU A 78 -44.53 32.32 32.82
N ARG A 79 -45.49 33.12 32.34
CA ARG A 79 -46.18 34.14 33.12
C ARG A 79 -46.83 33.60 34.41
N PRO A 80 -47.63 32.50 34.41
CA PRO A 80 -48.25 32.03 35.66
C PRO A 80 -47.22 31.57 36.69
N GLU A 81 -46.11 30.97 36.27
CA GLU A 81 -45.03 30.52 37.16
C GLU A 81 -44.14 31.68 37.63
N TRP A 82 -43.98 32.74 36.83
CA TRP A 82 -43.25 33.94 37.22
C TRP A 82 -44.06 34.84 38.17
N LEU A 83 -45.39 34.89 38.02
CA LEU A 83 -46.30 35.59 38.95
C LEU A 83 -46.29 35.00 40.38
N LYS A 84 -45.94 33.71 40.54
CA LYS A 84 -45.70 33.11 41.86
C LYS A 84 -44.43 33.62 42.56
N LEU A 85 -43.54 34.31 41.84
CA LEU A 85 -42.25 34.77 42.34
C LEU A 85 -42.05 36.30 42.31
N TYR A 86 -42.78 37.02 41.45
CA TYR A 86 -42.62 38.46 41.21
C TYR A 86 -43.98 39.13 40.98
N GLU A 87 -44.06 40.43 41.29
CA GLU A 87 -45.26 41.23 41.10
C GLU A 87 -45.71 41.30 39.62
N PRO A 88 -47.03 41.39 39.34
CA PRO A 88 -47.56 41.44 37.98
C PRO A 88 -46.92 42.50 37.10
N LYS A 89 -46.77 43.73 37.61
CA LYS A 89 -46.13 44.84 36.88
C LYS A 89 -44.70 44.52 36.44
N PHE A 90 -43.93 43.82 37.27
CA PHE A 90 -42.57 43.42 36.92
C PHE A 90 -42.55 42.32 35.85
N VAL A 91 -43.47 41.34 35.95
CA VAL A 91 -43.54 40.25 34.96
C VAL A 91 -44.00 40.78 33.59
N ASP A 92 -45.05 41.59 33.57
CA ASP A 92 -45.65 42.06 32.32
C ASP A 92 -44.78 43.15 31.66
N GLU A 93 -44.48 44.25 32.37
CA GLU A 93 -43.76 45.41 31.80
C GLU A 93 -42.24 45.18 31.63
N GLN A 94 -41.60 44.43 32.55
CA GLN A 94 -40.12 44.31 32.58
C GLN A 94 -39.57 43.01 31.99
N LEU A 95 -40.39 41.95 31.87
CA LEU A 95 -39.96 40.69 31.24
C LEU A 95 -40.67 40.46 29.90
N ILE A 96 -42.01 40.45 29.89
CA ILE A 96 -42.76 40.04 28.69
C ILE A 96 -42.74 41.13 27.62
N GLU A 97 -43.19 42.35 27.92
CA GLU A 97 -43.25 43.44 26.93
C GLU A 97 -41.87 43.76 26.33
N LYS A 98 -40.83 43.87 27.16
CA LYS A 98 -39.46 44.14 26.72
C LYS A 98 -38.89 43.09 25.77
N VAL A 99 -39.31 41.83 25.89
CA VAL A 99 -38.89 40.73 25.01
C VAL A 99 -39.72 40.76 23.72
N LEU A 100 -41.02 41.03 23.81
CA LEU A 100 -41.92 41.12 22.65
C LEU A 100 -41.50 42.22 21.65
N VAL A 101 -40.93 43.34 22.11
CA VAL A 101 -40.39 44.40 21.22
C VAL A 101 -39.34 43.87 20.23
N PHE A 102 -38.55 42.86 20.60
CA PHE A 102 -37.48 42.32 19.75
C PHE A 102 -37.91 41.14 18.87
N VAL A 103 -39.18 40.70 18.92
CA VAL A 103 -39.68 39.55 18.12
C VAL A 103 -39.37 39.69 16.62
N PRO A 104 -39.64 40.82 15.93
CA PRO A 104 -39.35 40.94 14.49
C PRO A 104 -37.85 40.78 14.16
N ASN A 105 -36.98 41.26 15.06
CA ASN A 105 -35.54 41.15 14.91
C ASN A 105 -35.07 39.70 15.14
N VAL A 106 -35.69 38.99 16.10
CA VAL A 106 -35.42 37.58 16.38
C VAL A 106 -35.93 36.69 15.25
N GLU A 107 -37.10 36.93 14.66
CA GLU A 107 -37.59 36.18 13.50
C GLU A 107 -36.64 36.31 12.28
N ALA A 108 -36.08 37.50 12.06
CA ALA A 108 -35.05 37.69 11.04
C ALA A 108 -33.77 36.90 11.37
N LEU A 109 -33.34 36.87 12.63
CA LEU A 109 -32.21 36.07 13.09
C LEU A 109 -32.47 34.55 13.00
N GLN A 110 -33.68 34.11 13.30
CA GLN A 110 -34.15 32.72 13.23
C GLN A 110 -33.92 32.14 11.83
N LYS A 111 -34.33 32.88 10.79
CA LYS A 111 -34.15 32.49 9.37
C LYS A 111 -32.67 32.35 9.00
N VAL A 112 -31.79 33.19 9.55
CA VAL A 112 -30.34 33.08 9.30
C VAL A 112 -29.76 31.87 10.03
N LEU A 113 -30.16 31.60 11.27
CA LEU A 113 -29.73 30.41 12.03
C LEU A 113 -30.17 29.11 11.34
N GLU A 114 -31.41 29.05 10.84
CA GLU A 114 -31.93 27.90 10.09
C GLU A 114 -31.19 27.70 8.74
N GLY A 115 -30.89 28.78 8.02
CA GLY A 115 -30.06 28.74 6.81
C GLY A 115 -28.63 28.28 7.10
N SER A 116 -28.02 28.74 8.19
CA SER A 116 -26.69 28.31 8.63
C SER A 116 -26.67 26.84 9.07
N MET A 117 -27.71 26.38 9.76
CA MET A 117 -27.90 24.97 10.11
C MET A 117 -28.02 24.08 8.87
N ALA A 118 -28.82 24.47 7.87
CA ALA A 118 -28.92 23.73 6.61
C ALA A 118 -27.58 23.68 5.86
N ALA A 119 -26.81 24.78 5.86
CA ALA A 119 -25.48 24.83 5.26
C ALA A 119 -24.44 23.98 6.01
N GLU A 120 -24.50 23.89 7.35
CA GLU A 120 -23.66 22.96 8.11
C GLU A 120 -24.07 21.50 7.93
N ALA A 121 -25.37 21.21 7.86
CA ALA A 121 -25.88 19.87 7.58
C ALA A 121 -25.39 19.40 6.20
N ALA A 122 -25.57 20.21 5.15
CA ALA A 122 -25.07 19.91 3.81
C ALA A 122 -23.54 19.72 3.76
N LYS A 123 -22.77 20.49 4.53
CA LYS A 123 -21.31 20.28 4.67
C LYS A 123 -20.97 18.97 5.38
N LYS A 124 -21.70 18.61 6.44
CA LYS A 124 -21.52 17.35 7.17
C LYS A 124 -21.93 16.15 6.33
N GLU A 125 -23.01 16.26 5.54
CA GLU A 125 -23.44 15.24 4.59
C GLU A 125 -22.43 15.08 3.45
N ALA A 126 -21.98 16.16 2.80
CA ALA A 126 -20.92 16.09 1.79
C ALA A 126 -19.60 15.52 2.34
N ALA A 127 -19.24 15.84 3.59
CA ALA A 127 -18.07 15.26 4.25
C ALA A 127 -18.28 13.78 4.64
N ALA A 128 -19.48 13.39 5.06
CA ALA A 128 -19.84 12.02 5.36
C ALA A 128 -19.95 11.15 4.09
N GLU A 129 -20.43 11.71 2.98
CA GLU A 129 -20.50 11.08 1.67
C GLU A 129 -19.11 10.94 1.06
N ALA A 130 -18.23 11.94 1.19
CA ALA A 130 -16.81 11.83 0.88
C ALA A 130 -16.11 10.77 1.75
N ALA A 131 -16.41 10.72 3.05
CA ALA A 131 -15.88 9.69 3.96
C ALA A 131 -16.46 8.29 3.68
N LYS A 132 -17.70 8.20 3.19
CA LYS A 132 -18.34 6.94 2.78
C LYS A 132 -17.77 6.43 1.46
N ALA A 133 -17.53 7.30 0.49
CA ALA A 133 -16.79 7.00 -0.73
C ALA A 133 -15.33 6.56 -0.42
N LEU A 134 -14.72 7.13 0.64
CA LEU A 134 -13.41 6.69 1.14
C LEU A 134 -13.49 5.30 1.80
N ALA A 135 -14.56 5.00 2.54
CA ALA A 135 -14.77 3.73 3.25
C ALA A 135 -15.18 2.56 2.32
N GLU A 136 -16.02 2.81 1.32
CA GLU A 136 -16.38 1.84 0.27
C GLU A 136 -15.19 1.58 -0.69
N GLY A 137 -14.18 2.47 -0.69
CA GLY A 137 -13.01 2.38 -1.56
C GLY A 137 -11.86 1.48 -1.08
N ARG A 138 -11.71 1.21 0.23
CA ARG A 138 -10.62 0.35 0.79
C ARG A 138 -10.89 -0.07 2.24
N GLY A 139 -10.85 -1.38 2.49
CA GLY A 139 -10.66 -1.91 3.84
C GLY A 139 -9.21 -1.77 4.30
N GLY A 140 -9.01 -1.56 5.61
CA GLY A 140 -7.69 -1.51 6.25
C GLY A 140 -7.24 -0.10 6.63
N GLY A 141 -7.36 0.24 7.91
CA GLY A 141 -6.85 1.49 8.46
C GLY A 141 -5.34 1.49 8.58
N GLY A 142 -4.66 1.99 7.55
CA GLY A 142 -3.30 2.52 7.66
C GLY A 142 -3.34 4.05 7.78
N GLN A 143 -2.35 4.64 8.46
CA GLN A 143 -2.07 6.06 8.24
C GLN A 143 -1.62 6.22 6.79
N PHE A 144 -2.51 6.66 5.91
CA PHE A 144 -2.13 6.99 4.55
C PHE A 144 -1.16 8.15 4.58
N THR A 145 -0.01 7.97 3.93
CA THR A 145 0.85 9.08 3.53
C THR A 145 -0.01 10.05 2.72
N THR A 146 -0.35 11.20 3.33
CA THR A 146 -0.76 12.35 2.53
C THR A 146 0.36 12.59 1.52
N PRO A 147 0.06 12.75 0.23
CA PRO A 147 1.03 13.30 -0.69
C PRO A 147 1.27 14.72 -0.20
N GLU A 148 2.35 14.90 0.59
CA GLU A 148 3.00 16.19 0.68
C GLU A 148 3.20 16.59 -0.78
N PRO A 149 2.56 17.68 -1.24
CA PRO A 149 2.62 18.03 -2.65
C PRO A 149 4.10 18.11 -2.97
N PHE A 150 4.56 17.27 -3.91
CA PHE A 150 5.95 17.30 -4.34
C PHE A 150 6.29 18.76 -4.51
N ALA A 151 7.37 19.23 -3.89
CA ALA A 151 7.71 20.63 -3.95
C ALA A 151 7.86 20.97 -5.43
N LEU A 152 6.79 21.53 -6.03
CA LEU A 152 6.77 22.13 -7.34
C LEU A 152 7.93 23.08 -7.24
N THR A 153 9.04 22.71 -7.88
CA THR A 153 10.33 23.30 -7.56
C THR A 153 10.17 24.75 -7.88
N GLN A 154 10.01 25.59 -6.83
CA GLN A 154 10.05 27.04 -6.97
C GLN A 154 11.37 27.26 -7.70
N PRO A 155 11.33 27.64 -8.99
CA PRO A 155 12.35 27.22 -9.95
C PRO A 155 13.68 27.72 -9.42
N LYS A 156 14.48 26.77 -8.89
CA LYS A 156 15.43 27.01 -7.79
C LYS A 156 16.15 28.30 -8.10
N LEU A 157 15.83 29.38 -7.35
CA LEU A 157 16.12 30.77 -7.72
C LEU A 157 17.48 30.75 -8.39
N ARG A 158 17.53 31.08 -9.69
CA ARG A 158 18.77 31.00 -10.47
C ARG A 158 19.74 31.98 -9.82
N LEU A 159 20.49 31.47 -8.85
CA LEU A 159 21.75 32.04 -8.42
C LEU A 159 22.51 32.13 -9.74
N VAL A 160 22.64 33.36 -10.22
CA VAL A 160 23.60 33.67 -11.28
C VAL A 160 24.87 32.97 -10.82
N PRO A 161 25.43 32.03 -11.62
CA PRO A 161 26.61 31.30 -11.18
C PRO A 161 27.61 32.33 -10.69
N PRO A 162 28.23 32.13 -9.50
CA PRO A 162 29.21 33.08 -9.00
C PRO A 162 30.17 33.36 -10.17
N PRO A 163 30.41 34.65 -10.50
CA PRO A 163 31.16 34.99 -11.70
C PRO A 163 32.43 34.17 -11.67
N GLU A 164 32.68 33.40 -12.75
CA GLU A 164 33.82 32.50 -12.80
C GLU A 164 35.04 33.28 -12.35
N ASP A 165 35.70 32.83 -11.28
CA ASP A 165 36.93 33.46 -10.79
C ASP A 165 37.80 33.68 -12.01
N VAL A 166 38.08 34.95 -12.32
CA VAL A 166 38.79 35.28 -13.56
C VAL A 166 40.15 34.65 -13.44
N ILE A 167 40.29 33.47 -14.04
CA ILE A 167 41.56 32.75 -14.14
C ILE A 167 42.45 33.74 -14.84
N GLU A 168 43.40 34.32 -14.09
CA GLU A 168 44.39 35.24 -14.64
C GLU A 168 44.91 34.59 -15.91
N PRO A 169 44.75 35.20 -17.08
CA PRO A 169 44.82 34.47 -18.34
C PRO A 169 46.18 33.81 -18.40
N PHE A 170 46.17 32.47 -18.31
CA PHE A 170 47.39 31.67 -18.34
C PHE A 170 48.18 32.18 -19.53
N LYS A 171 49.35 32.77 -19.26
CA LYS A 171 50.21 33.33 -20.30
C LYS A 171 50.65 32.17 -21.18
N ALA A 172 49.87 31.94 -22.24
CA ALA A 172 50.18 30.94 -23.24
C ALA A 172 51.61 31.21 -23.69
N GLY A 173 52.48 30.22 -23.51
CA GLY A 173 53.82 30.27 -24.07
C GLY A 173 53.68 30.62 -25.54
N GLY A 174 54.46 31.61 -25.99
CA GLY A 174 54.31 32.18 -27.33
C GLY A 174 54.22 31.07 -28.37
N VAL A 175 53.18 31.14 -29.21
CA VAL A 175 52.86 30.08 -30.17
C VAL A 175 54.13 29.71 -30.95
N PRO A 176 54.55 28.43 -30.98
CA PRO A 176 55.79 28.04 -31.62
C PRO A 176 55.87 28.56 -33.05
N THR A 177 57.05 29.06 -33.44
CA THR A 177 57.26 29.71 -34.75
C THR A 177 56.86 28.84 -35.95
N SER A 178 56.81 27.52 -35.78
CA SER A 178 56.27 26.55 -36.75
C SER A 178 54.78 26.70 -37.09
N THR A 179 54.02 27.50 -36.34
CA THR A 179 52.59 27.75 -36.59
C THR A 179 52.37 28.90 -37.58
N TYR A 180 53.40 29.71 -37.84
CA TYR A 180 53.36 30.84 -38.79
C TYR A 180 54.00 30.51 -40.15
N THR A 181 54.45 29.28 -40.36
CA THR A 181 54.93 28.80 -41.67
C THR A 181 53.73 28.42 -42.56
N ASP A 182 53.68 28.98 -43.77
CA ASP A 182 52.58 28.75 -44.72
C ASP A 182 52.38 27.24 -45.03
N PRO A 183 51.14 26.76 -45.18
CA PRO A 183 50.83 25.33 -45.37
C PRO A 183 51.11 24.82 -46.81
N LYS A 184 52.14 25.34 -47.48
CA LYS A 184 52.53 25.00 -48.86
C LYS A 184 53.70 24.04 -48.96
N ASP A 185 54.45 23.84 -47.88
CA ASP A 185 55.52 22.83 -47.81
C ASP A 185 54.92 21.44 -47.54
N LEU A 186 54.21 20.91 -48.54
CA LEU A 186 53.46 19.66 -48.47
C LEU A 186 54.35 18.42 -48.24
N VAL A 187 55.65 18.54 -48.52
CA VAL A 187 56.67 17.49 -48.32
C VAL A 187 56.80 17.13 -46.85
N ASP A 188 56.81 18.14 -45.97
CA ASP A 188 57.04 17.95 -44.53
C ASP A 188 55.93 17.19 -43.83
N ARG A 189 54.66 17.29 -44.28
CA ARG A 189 53.55 16.52 -43.71
C ARG A 189 53.62 15.03 -44.08
N VAL A 190 53.88 14.73 -45.35
CA VAL A 190 54.05 13.34 -45.80
C VAL A 190 55.28 12.71 -45.15
N GLU A 191 56.35 13.47 -44.95
CA GLU A 191 57.51 13.02 -44.18
C GLU A 191 57.22 12.90 -42.68
N LEU A 192 56.47 13.82 -42.06
CA LEU A 192 56.07 13.71 -40.66
C LEU A 192 55.22 12.48 -40.42
N ASP A 193 54.28 12.18 -41.30
CA ASP A 193 53.40 11.02 -41.16
C ASP A 193 54.16 9.71 -41.46
N LYS A 194 55.08 9.69 -42.44
CA LYS A 194 56.06 8.59 -42.59
C LYS A 194 56.96 8.44 -41.35
N LYS A 195 57.42 9.53 -40.74
CA LYS A 195 58.24 9.52 -39.50
C LYS A 195 57.42 9.08 -38.28
N LYS A 196 56.13 9.44 -38.17
CA LYS A 196 55.19 8.95 -37.16
C LYS A 196 54.92 7.46 -37.34
N ASP A 197 54.68 6.99 -38.56
CA ASP A 197 54.46 5.58 -38.85
C ASP A 197 55.72 4.74 -38.63
N ALA A 198 56.90 5.23 -39.04
CA ALA A 198 58.18 4.62 -38.73
C ALA A 198 58.46 4.59 -37.22
N ASN A 199 58.13 5.64 -36.47
CA ASN A 199 58.19 5.64 -35.02
C ASN A 199 57.16 4.69 -34.40
N ARG A 200 55.94 4.58 -34.94
CA ARG A 200 54.91 3.62 -34.50
C ARG A 200 55.36 2.18 -34.73
N ILE A 201 56.02 1.90 -35.85
CA ILE A 201 56.63 0.59 -36.16
C ILE A 201 57.81 0.31 -35.22
N ARG A 202 58.71 1.28 -35.01
CA ARG A 202 59.80 1.16 -34.01
C ARG A 202 59.28 0.95 -32.58
N LEU A 203 58.20 1.63 -32.20
CA LEU A 203 57.57 1.50 -30.88
C LEU A 203 56.96 0.10 -30.73
N LYS A 204 56.21 -0.37 -31.75
CA LYS A 204 55.69 -1.74 -31.79
C LYS A 204 56.80 -2.78 -31.73
N ALA A 205 57.90 -2.61 -32.47
CA ALA A 205 59.05 -3.51 -32.42
C ALA A 205 59.73 -3.50 -31.02
N LYS A 206 59.89 -2.31 -30.41
CA LYS A 206 60.47 -2.17 -29.06
C LYS A 206 59.65 -2.89 -27.99
N TYR A 207 58.32 -2.83 -28.06
CA TYR A 207 57.40 -3.52 -27.15
C TYR A 207 56.98 -4.93 -27.61
N SER A 208 57.45 -5.40 -28.78
CA SER A 208 57.27 -6.78 -29.25
C SER A 208 58.33 -7.74 -28.68
N ASN A 209 59.43 -7.20 -28.13
CA ASN A 209 60.45 -7.99 -27.45
C ASN A 209 59.96 -8.40 -26.05
N PRO A 210 59.87 -9.70 -25.71
CA PRO A 210 59.36 -10.16 -24.41
C PRO A 210 60.10 -9.61 -23.17
N ASN A 211 61.36 -9.20 -23.34
CA ASN A 211 62.19 -8.63 -22.28
C ASN A 211 61.91 -7.14 -21.99
N ILE A 212 61.11 -6.46 -22.82
CA ILE A 212 60.71 -5.05 -22.64
C ILE A 212 59.18 -4.97 -22.63
N GLN A 213 58.55 -5.62 -21.65
CA GLN A 213 57.12 -5.42 -21.43
C GLN A 213 56.88 -4.03 -20.81
N PRO A 214 55.82 -3.31 -21.22
CA PRO A 214 55.41 -2.10 -20.52
C PRO A 214 54.97 -2.45 -19.10
N PHE A 215 55.18 -1.50 -18.18
CA PHE A 215 54.74 -1.58 -16.78
C PHE A 215 53.25 -1.96 -16.68
N LYS A 216 52.97 -3.12 -16.07
CA LYS A 216 51.61 -3.59 -15.77
C LYS A 216 51.24 -3.21 -14.34
N LEU A 217 50.14 -2.49 -14.19
CA LEU A 217 49.56 -2.17 -12.89
C LEU A 217 48.91 -3.44 -12.30
N ARG A 218 49.39 -3.93 -11.15
CA ARG A 218 48.78 -5.06 -10.39
C ARG A 218 47.28 -4.89 -10.09
N VAL A 219 46.74 -3.68 -10.21
CA VAL A 219 45.30 -3.39 -10.09
C VAL A 219 44.49 -4.06 -11.19
N LEU A 220 45.04 -4.20 -12.40
CA LEU A 220 44.39 -4.84 -13.55
C LEU A 220 44.41 -6.38 -13.50
N GLU A 221 45.21 -6.97 -12.61
CA GLU A 221 45.35 -8.42 -12.43
C GLU A 221 44.52 -8.95 -11.25
N ARG A 222 43.87 -8.07 -10.47
CA ARG A 222 42.94 -8.48 -9.41
C ARG A 222 41.62 -8.97 -10.03
N PRO A 223 41.05 -10.11 -9.58
CA PRO A 223 39.71 -10.53 -10.00
C PRO A 223 38.71 -9.46 -9.56
N ASN A 224 38.03 -8.86 -10.53
CA ASN A 224 37.24 -7.66 -10.30
C ASN A 224 35.80 -8.05 -9.95
N ASN A 225 35.39 -7.83 -8.69
CA ASN A 225 34.10 -8.32 -8.18
C ASN A 225 32.88 -7.52 -8.68
N LEU A 226 33.05 -6.63 -9.66
CA LEU A 226 32.01 -5.71 -10.16
C LEU A 226 30.80 -6.44 -10.76
N GLU A 227 30.99 -7.59 -11.41
CA GLU A 227 29.87 -8.35 -11.97
C GLU A 227 29.00 -8.93 -10.86
N LYS A 228 29.61 -9.50 -9.80
CA LYS A 228 28.88 -9.97 -8.62
C LYS A 228 28.18 -8.84 -7.86
N VAL A 229 28.88 -7.72 -7.63
CA VAL A 229 28.28 -6.54 -6.99
C VAL A 229 27.11 -5.98 -7.82
N ARG A 230 27.19 -6.07 -9.16
CA ARG A 230 26.09 -5.68 -10.04
C ARG A 230 24.92 -6.64 -9.94
N GLU A 231 25.17 -7.95 -9.94
CA GLU A 231 24.14 -8.97 -9.73
C GLU A 231 23.47 -8.84 -8.36
N GLU A 232 24.25 -8.58 -7.29
CA GLU A 232 23.75 -8.31 -5.93
C GLU A 232 22.87 -7.05 -5.89
N VAL A 233 23.26 -5.97 -6.59
CA VAL A 233 22.45 -4.73 -6.68
C VAL A 233 21.18 -4.92 -7.52
N GLU A 234 21.24 -5.69 -8.61
CA GLU A 234 20.07 -6.02 -9.42
C GLU A 234 19.10 -6.96 -8.66
N GLN A 235 19.63 -7.93 -7.88
CA GLN A 235 18.84 -8.79 -6.99
C GLN A 235 18.22 -8.02 -5.82
N ALA A 236 18.97 -7.11 -5.18
CA ALA A 236 18.44 -6.25 -4.12
C ALA A 236 17.28 -5.37 -4.63
N ARG A 237 17.43 -4.75 -5.81
CA ARG A 237 16.35 -3.98 -6.46
C ARG A 237 15.15 -4.85 -6.85
N ALA A 238 15.38 -6.09 -7.27
CA ALA A 238 14.30 -7.04 -7.55
C ALA A 238 13.56 -7.47 -6.27
N ALA A 239 14.28 -7.65 -5.16
CA ALA A 239 13.71 -7.95 -3.85
C ALA A 239 12.92 -6.75 -3.28
N GLU A 240 13.43 -5.52 -3.41
CA GLU A 240 12.70 -4.29 -3.08
C GLU A 240 11.40 -4.14 -3.89
N CYS A 241 11.38 -4.62 -5.14
CA CYS A 241 10.17 -4.65 -5.97
C CYS A 241 9.18 -5.78 -5.60
N ASN A 242 9.64 -6.85 -4.94
CA ASN A 242 8.80 -7.95 -4.47
C ASN A 242 8.24 -7.65 -3.06
N PHE A 243 7.31 -6.70 -3.00
CA PHE A 243 6.55 -6.43 -1.78
C PHE A 243 5.56 -7.57 -1.46
N GLU A 244 6.06 -8.64 -0.83
CA GLU A 244 5.22 -9.56 -0.06
C GLU A 244 4.88 -8.91 1.28
N GLY A 245 3.79 -8.11 1.31
CA GLY A 245 3.30 -7.50 2.54
C GLY A 245 3.06 -8.55 3.64
N GLU A 246 3.44 -8.21 4.88
CA GLU A 246 3.34 -9.10 6.03
C GLU A 246 1.93 -9.68 6.16
N LYS A 247 1.81 -10.99 5.96
CA LYS A 247 0.54 -11.71 6.05
C LYS A 247 0.11 -11.66 7.52
N ALA A 248 -1.04 -11.03 7.79
CA ALA A 248 -1.57 -10.85 9.13
C ALA A 248 -1.52 -12.17 9.92
N HIS A 249 -0.82 -12.16 11.06
CA HIS A 249 -0.71 -13.33 11.91
C HIS A 249 -2.13 -13.82 12.30
N PRO A 250 -2.42 -15.13 12.18
CA PRO A 250 -3.73 -15.65 12.51
C PRO A 250 -4.04 -15.37 13.98
N VAL A 251 -5.21 -14.78 14.24
CA VAL A 251 -5.66 -14.44 15.59
C VAL A 251 -5.59 -15.70 16.47
N PRO A 252 -4.95 -15.66 17.66
CA PRO A 252 -4.87 -16.80 18.55
C PRO A 252 -6.25 -17.39 18.82
N ARG A 253 -6.40 -18.71 18.63
CA ARG A 253 -7.67 -19.41 18.77
C ARG A 253 -8.05 -19.43 20.26
N GLN A 254 -8.92 -18.50 20.66
CA GLN A 254 -9.42 -18.42 22.04
C GLN A 254 -10.06 -19.76 22.43
N LEU A 255 -9.67 -20.28 23.59
CA LEU A 255 -10.25 -21.51 24.15
C LEU A 255 -11.73 -21.25 24.52
N PRO A 256 -12.64 -22.21 24.31
CA PRO A 256 -14.05 -22.03 24.67
C PRO A 256 -14.18 -21.72 26.16
N GLY A 257 -14.85 -20.61 26.47
CA GLY A 257 -15.00 -20.06 27.84
C GLY A 257 -13.99 -18.95 28.21
N GLN A 258 -12.86 -18.82 27.50
CA GLN A 258 -11.84 -17.82 27.80
C GLN A 258 -12.23 -16.45 27.22
N GLY A 259 -13.05 -15.71 27.97
CA GLY A 259 -13.59 -14.39 27.57
C GLY A 259 -15.12 -14.32 27.58
N MET A 260 -15.82 -15.20 28.31
CA MET A 260 -17.28 -15.15 28.43
C MET A 260 -17.75 -13.89 29.20
N VAL A 261 -17.97 -12.80 28.47
CA VAL A 261 -18.49 -11.54 29.01
C VAL A 261 -19.93 -11.75 29.47
N ARG A 262 -20.21 -11.47 30.76
CA ARG A 262 -21.58 -11.44 31.29
C ARG A 262 -22.39 -10.40 30.53
N LEU A 263 -23.43 -10.85 29.83
CA LEU A 263 -24.27 -9.96 29.01
C LEU A 263 -25.03 -8.97 29.89
N ASN A 264 -24.93 -7.69 29.56
CA ASN A 264 -25.79 -6.67 30.14
C ASN A 264 -27.22 -6.83 29.62
N GLU A 265 -28.21 -6.46 30.44
CA GLU A 265 -29.64 -6.47 30.08
C GLU A 265 -29.90 -5.83 28.71
N ALA A 266 -29.36 -4.62 28.49
CA ALA A 266 -29.53 -3.89 27.24
C ALA A 266 -28.82 -4.52 26.03
N ALA A 267 -27.94 -5.51 26.23
CA ALA A 267 -27.37 -6.30 25.14
C ALA A 267 -28.34 -7.43 24.76
N ILE A 268 -28.84 -8.18 25.75
CA ILE A 268 -29.86 -9.23 25.59
C ILE A 268 -31.07 -8.66 24.84
N LEU A 269 -31.63 -7.54 25.29
CA LEU A 269 -32.83 -6.94 24.67
C LEU A 269 -32.58 -6.39 23.26
N ARG A 270 -31.38 -5.90 22.95
CA ARG A 270 -31.04 -5.42 21.59
C ARG A 270 -30.86 -6.58 20.61
N GLU A 271 -30.25 -7.66 21.05
CA GLU A 271 -30.03 -8.85 20.23
C GLU A 271 -31.34 -9.65 20.02
N ASP A 272 -32.17 -9.81 21.06
CA ASP A 272 -33.51 -10.38 21.00
C ASP A 272 -34.38 -9.60 19.99
N ASN A 273 -34.36 -8.26 20.02
CA ASN A 273 -35.04 -7.41 19.04
C ASN A 273 -34.49 -7.60 17.61
N LEU A 274 -33.17 -7.71 17.43
CA LEU A 274 -32.55 -7.93 16.12
C LEU A 274 -32.98 -9.28 15.51
N TYR A 275 -32.95 -10.37 16.28
CA TYR A 275 -33.44 -11.66 15.79
C TYR A 275 -34.95 -11.66 15.57
N ARG A 276 -35.74 -11.00 16.43
CA ARG A 276 -37.19 -10.85 16.21
C ARG A 276 -37.49 -10.10 14.91
N LYS A 277 -36.74 -9.04 14.58
CA LYS A 277 -36.87 -8.33 13.30
C LYS A 277 -36.49 -9.19 12.09
N LYS A 278 -35.49 -10.07 12.22
CA LYS A 278 -35.18 -11.04 11.16
C LYS A 278 -36.33 -12.02 10.95
N GLN A 279 -36.84 -12.61 12.03
CA GLN A 279 -38.00 -13.49 12.00
C GLN A 279 -39.25 -12.78 11.45
N GLU A 280 -39.49 -11.52 11.82
CA GLU A 280 -40.56 -10.69 11.25
C GLU A 280 -40.37 -10.45 9.75
N SER A 281 -39.13 -10.25 9.27
CA SER A 281 -38.85 -10.10 7.83
C SER A 281 -38.95 -11.40 7.05
N GLU A 282 -38.52 -12.53 7.62
CA GLU A 282 -38.66 -13.87 7.04
C GLU A 282 -40.14 -14.28 6.99
N ALA A 283 -40.89 -14.03 8.07
CA ALA A 283 -42.35 -14.23 8.10
C ALA A 283 -43.10 -13.28 7.16
N ALA A 284 -42.60 -12.06 6.92
CA ALA A 284 -43.18 -11.15 5.94
C ALA A 284 -42.88 -11.61 4.49
N GLN A 285 -41.71 -12.19 4.22
CA GLN A 285 -41.39 -12.81 2.94
C GLN A 285 -42.26 -14.04 2.69
N LEU A 286 -42.34 -14.96 3.66
CA LEU A 286 -43.25 -16.12 3.61
C LEU A 286 -44.71 -15.68 3.44
N GLY A 287 -45.16 -14.69 4.19
CA GLY A 287 -46.52 -14.13 4.07
C GLY A 287 -46.77 -13.40 2.75
N ALA A 288 -45.75 -12.85 2.08
CA ALA A 288 -45.87 -12.35 0.72
C ALA A 288 -45.99 -13.51 -0.28
N TYR A 289 -45.17 -14.55 -0.15
CA TYR A 289 -45.28 -15.77 -0.96
C TYR A 289 -46.64 -16.47 -0.78
N GLU A 290 -47.20 -16.51 0.42
CA GLU A 290 -48.55 -17.05 0.70
C GLU A 290 -49.68 -16.22 0.06
N ARG A 291 -49.50 -14.89 -0.06
CA ARG A 291 -50.51 -13.97 -0.64
C ARG A 291 -50.44 -13.89 -2.15
N GLU A 292 -49.24 -13.83 -2.70
CA GLU A 292 -48.98 -13.60 -4.12
C GLU A 292 -48.78 -14.91 -4.89
N LEU A 293 -48.61 -16.04 -4.18
CA LEU A 293 -48.28 -17.36 -4.72
C LEU A 293 -47.06 -17.38 -5.65
N ARG A 294 -46.18 -16.39 -5.51
CA ARG A 294 -45.08 -16.09 -6.41
C ARG A 294 -43.77 -15.98 -5.64
N ASP A 295 -42.83 -16.86 -5.98
CA ASP A 295 -41.48 -16.82 -5.44
C ASP A 295 -40.67 -15.70 -6.13
N SER A 296 -40.00 -14.85 -5.35
CA SER A 296 -39.06 -13.85 -5.86
C SER A 296 -37.64 -14.38 -5.98
N ALA A 297 -37.31 -15.51 -5.34
CA ALA A 297 -35.98 -16.10 -5.35
C ALA A 297 -35.52 -16.49 -6.76
N GLU A 298 -36.43 -16.93 -7.65
CA GLU A 298 -36.10 -17.18 -9.06
C GLU A 298 -35.63 -15.91 -9.79
N PHE A 299 -36.29 -14.77 -9.53
CA PHE A 299 -35.92 -13.49 -10.13
C PHE A 299 -34.61 -12.95 -9.57
N ASP A 300 -34.42 -13.05 -8.25
CA ASP A 300 -33.18 -12.61 -7.59
C ASP A 300 -31.99 -13.48 -8.01
N ALA A 301 -32.18 -14.80 -8.13
CA ALA A 301 -31.15 -15.71 -8.64
C ALA A 301 -30.83 -15.45 -10.11
N TRP A 302 -31.83 -15.15 -10.95
CA TRP A 302 -31.61 -14.70 -12.32
C TRP A 302 -30.84 -13.37 -12.38
N GLN A 303 -31.18 -12.41 -11.52
CA GLN A 303 -30.49 -11.11 -11.46
C GLN A 303 -29.03 -11.25 -11.00
N GLN A 304 -28.76 -12.12 -10.02
CA GLN A 304 -27.40 -12.45 -9.59
C GLN A 304 -26.61 -13.11 -10.73
N LYS A 305 -27.19 -14.12 -11.38
CA LYS A 305 -26.56 -14.81 -12.53
C LYS A 305 -26.27 -13.87 -13.70
N MET A 306 -27.12 -12.88 -13.97
CA MET A 306 -26.85 -11.86 -14.98
C MET A 306 -25.68 -10.94 -14.58
N LYS A 307 -25.61 -10.50 -13.32
CA LYS A 307 -24.47 -9.73 -12.80
C LYS A 307 -23.16 -10.52 -12.89
N GLU A 308 -23.17 -11.79 -12.52
CA GLU A 308 -22.01 -12.69 -12.67
C GLU A 308 -21.57 -12.85 -14.13
N GLN A 309 -22.51 -12.96 -15.07
CA GLN A 309 -22.21 -13.02 -16.50
C GLN A 309 -21.60 -11.71 -17.05
N ASP A 310 -22.11 -10.56 -16.61
CA ASP A 310 -21.55 -9.25 -16.96
C ASP A 310 -20.14 -9.05 -16.37
N GLU A 311 -19.92 -9.51 -15.14
CA GLU A 311 -18.59 -9.51 -14.49
C GLU A 311 -17.62 -10.45 -15.20
N GLU A 312 -18.01 -11.68 -15.52
CA GLU A 312 -17.19 -12.59 -16.33
C GLU A 312 -16.87 -11.99 -17.71
N ALA A 313 -17.85 -11.39 -18.39
CA ALA A 313 -17.64 -10.74 -19.69
C ALA A 313 -16.67 -9.56 -19.58
N ARG A 314 -16.74 -8.78 -18.49
CA ARG A 314 -15.79 -7.70 -18.18
C ARG A 314 -14.38 -8.24 -17.94
N VAL A 315 -14.22 -9.30 -17.14
CA VAL A 315 -12.92 -9.93 -16.86
C VAL A 315 -12.31 -10.47 -18.16
N ARG A 316 -13.07 -11.24 -18.95
CA ARG A 316 -12.62 -11.77 -20.27
C ARG A 316 -12.18 -10.66 -21.22
N ASN A 317 -12.87 -9.52 -21.24
CA ASN A 317 -12.47 -8.35 -22.05
C ASN A 317 -11.17 -7.69 -21.54
N ILE A 318 -10.94 -7.64 -20.22
CA ILE A 318 -9.68 -7.14 -19.63
C ILE A 318 -8.52 -8.09 -19.97
N GLU A 319 -8.74 -9.40 -19.85
CA GLU A 319 -7.75 -10.42 -20.24
C GLU A 319 -7.41 -10.33 -21.73
N ARG A 320 -8.42 -10.25 -22.61
CA ARG A 320 -8.20 -10.08 -24.05
C ARG A 320 -7.37 -8.84 -24.36
N ARG A 321 -7.70 -7.69 -23.75
CA ARG A 321 -6.91 -6.45 -23.90
C ARG A 321 -5.48 -6.59 -23.40
N ARG A 322 -5.23 -7.30 -22.30
CA ARG A 322 -3.86 -7.57 -21.80
C ARG A 322 -3.06 -8.39 -22.83
N MET A 323 -3.67 -9.43 -23.41
CA MET A 323 -3.00 -10.22 -24.45
C MET A 323 -2.79 -9.42 -25.74
N GLU A 324 -3.76 -8.59 -26.16
CA GLU A 324 -3.63 -7.63 -27.27
C GLU A 324 -2.46 -6.67 -27.03
N THR A 325 -2.30 -6.10 -25.83
CA THR A 325 -1.16 -5.21 -25.52
C THR A 325 0.19 -5.93 -25.54
N LEU A 326 0.28 -7.15 -25.02
CA LEU A 326 1.52 -7.93 -25.04
C LEU A 326 1.94 -8.30 -26.48
N LEU A 327 0.97 -8.64 -27.33
CA LEU A 327 1.21 -8.88 -28.75
C LEU A 327 1.65 -7.61 -29.48
N ALA A 328 1.01 -6.47 -29.21
CA ALA A 328 1.38 -5.17 -29.79
C ALA A 328 2.79 -4.73 -29.37
N ASP A 329 3.19 -4.97 -28.11
CA ASP A 329 4.54 -4.68 -27.61
C ASP A 329 5.61 -5.55 -28.30
N GLU A 330 5.36 -6.86 -28.50
CA GLU A 330 6.26 -7.72 -29.27
C GLU A 330 6.34 -7.30 -30.74
N GLU A 331 5.21 -6.95 -31.38
CA GLU A 331 5.19 -6.43 -32.75
C GLU A 331 5.92 -5.09 -32.88
N ALA A 332 5.82 -4.21 -31.88
CA ALA A 332 6.58 -2.96 -31.84
C ALA A 332 8.09 -3.20 -31.70
N LYS A 333 8.52 -4.21 -30.92
CA LYS A 333 9.93 -4.63 -30.84
C LYS A 333 10.40 -5.19 -32.20
N GLU A 334 9.61 -6.04 -32.85
CA GLU A 334 9.92 -6.56 -34.19
C GLU A 334 10.04 -5.43 -35.22
N ALA A 335 9.11 -4.47 -35.23
CA ALA A 335 9.14 -3.34 -36.15
C ALA A 335 10.39 -2.47 -35.95
N ARG A 336 10.83 -2.25 -34.70
CA ARG A 336 12.11 -1.57 -34.41
C ARG A 336 13.30 -2.34 -34.95
N LEU A 337 13.36 -3.67 -34.74
CA LEU A 337 14.44 -4.51 -35.26
C LEU A 337 14.51 -4.51 -36.80
N ARG A 338 13.35 -4.58 -37.49
CA ARG A 338 13.29 -4.46 -38.96
C ARG A 338 13.80 -3.09 -39.42
N LYS A 339 13.34 -2.01 -38.80
CA LYS A 339 13.80 -0.64 -39.11
C LYS A 339 15.30 -0.45 -38.84
N GLU A 340 15.86 -1.08 -37.81
CA GLU A 340 17.31 -1.11 -37.60
C GLU A 340 18.07 -1.85 -38.71
N GLN A 341 17.56 -3.00 -39.17
CA GLN A 341 18.15 -3.75 -40.30
C GLN A 341 18.07 -2.95 -41.59
N GLU A 342 16.93 -2.33 -41.90
CA GLU A 342 16.72 -1.43 -43.03
C GLU A 342 17.67 -0.22 -42.98
N ASN A 343 17.78 0.45 -41.82
CA ASN A 343 18.71 1.56 -41.62
C ASN A 343 20.18 1.13 -41.79
N ARG A 344 20.56 -0.07 -41.33
CA ARG A 344 21.91 -0.62 -41.54
C ARG A 344 22.16 -0.91 -43.03
N ALA A 345 21.18 -1.50 -43.73
CA ALA A 345 21.28 -1.75 -45.16
C ALA A 345 21.39 -0.45 -45.97
N ALA A 346 20.56 0.54 -45.66
CA ALA A 346 20.60 1.87 -46.27
C ALA A 346 21.93 2.59 -45.98
N ALA A 347 22.45 2.54 -44.75
CA ALA A 347 23.74 3.10 -44.40
C ALA A 347 24.93 2.40 -45.11
N MET A 348 24.83 1.08 -45.35
CA MET A 348 25.83 0.35 -46.14
C MET A 348 25.74 0.70 -47.63
N ALA A 349 24.53 0.86 -48.19
CA ALA A 349 24.34 1.35 -49.56
C ALA A 349 24.90 2.78 -49.71
N MET A 350 24.55 3.70 -48.81
CA MET A 350 25.09 5.07 -48.79
C MET A 350 26.62 5.10 -48.68
N LYS A 351 27.26 4.17 -47.96
CA LYS A 351 28.73 4.05 -47.94
C LYS A 351 29.32 3.62 -49.28
N VAL A 352 28.68 2.67 -49.97
CA VAL A 352 29.12 2.23 -51.31
C VAL A 352 28.93 3.35 -52.33
N ASP A 353 27.82 4.07 -52.27
CA ASP A 353 27.55 5.21 -53.17
C ASP A 353 28.45 6.41 -52.85
N ALA A 354 28.75 6.66 -51.57
CA ALA A 354 29.73 7.67 -51.16
C ALA A 354 31.15 7.34 -51.66
N ALA A 355 31.59 6.08 -51.54
CA ALA A 355 32.89 5.65 -52.06
C ALA A 355 32.98 5.85 -53.59
N ARG A 356 31.93 5.49 -54.34
CA ARG A 356 31.83 5.77 -55.79
C ARG A 356 31.85 7.27 -56.10
N ALA A 357 31.19 8.09 -55.28
CA ALA A 357 31.20 9.54 -55.44
C ALA A 357 32.58 10.16 -55.10
N GLU A 358 33.31 9.60 -54.14
CA GLU A 358 34.70 9.98 -53.82
C GLU A 358 35.66 9.62 -54.95
N GLU A 359 35.55 8.41 -55.53
CA GLU A 359 36.31 8.01 -56.73
C GLU A 359 36.05 8.98 -57.91
N GLN A 360 34.78 9.33 -58.15
CA GLN A 360 34.42 10.31 -59.18
C GLN A 360 34.96 11.72 -58.89
N ARG A 361 34.96 12.14 -57.61
CA ARG A 361 35.55 13.43 -57.20
C ARG A 361 37.05 13.45 -57.38
N GLN A 362 37.78 12.41 -56.98
CA GLN A 362 39.22 12.29 -57.19
C GLN A 362 39.56 12.38 -58.69
N ALA A 363 38.85 11.63 -59.54
CA ALA A 363 39.02 11.70 -61.00
C ALA A 363 38.66 13.07 -61.60
N ALA A 364 37.80 13.86 -60.97
CA ALA A 364 37.50 15.24 -61.37
C ALA A 364 38.55 16.24 -60.86
N GLU A 365 39.05 16.07 -59.64
CA GLU A 365 40.12 16.87 -59.04
C GLU A 365 41.44 16.68 -59.78
N GLU A 366 41.81 15.47 -60.19
CA GLU A 366 42.98 15.22 -61.04
C GLU A 366 42.91 15.98 -62.37
N LYS A 367 41.73 15.97 -63.02
CA LYS A 367 41.47 16.75 -64.24
C LYS A 367 41.53 18.26 -63.98
N LEU A 368 41.06 18.72 -62.83
CA LEU A 368 41.13 20.13 -62.43
C LEU A 368 42.57 20.55 -62.11
N GLN A 369 43.36 19.72 -61.42
CA GLN A 369 44.78 19.96 -61.16
C GLN A 369 45.59 20.01 -62.46
N ALA A 370 45.29 19.17 -63.44
CA ALA A 370 45.89 19.26 -64.78
C ALA A 370 45.59 20.61 -65.45
N ARG A 371 44.34 21.09 -65.38
CA ARG A 371 43.95 22.43 -65.86
C ARG A 371 44.65 23.56 -65.09
N HIS A 372 44.71 23.47 -63.76
CA HIS A 372 45.36 24.47 -62.92
C HIS A 372 46.87 24.54 -63.18
N LYS A 373 47.55 23.42 -63.44
CA LYS A 373 48.98 23.42 -63.85
C LYS A 373 49.19 24.19 -65.15
N ALA A 374 48.30 24.04 -66.13
CA ALA A 374 48.34 24.84 -67.37
C ALA A 374 48.09 26.34 -67.11
N VAL A 375 47.09 26.69 -66.30
CA VAL A 375 46.80 28.10 -65.94
C VAL A 375 47.91 28.71 -65.09
N VAL A 376 48.58 27.97 -64.21
CA VAL A 376 49.72 28.48 -63.43
C VAL A 376 50.92 28.80 -64.32
N ALA A 377 51.19 28.00 -65.35
CA ALA A 377 52.21 28.35 -66.35
C ALA A 377 51.85 29.65 -67.09
N GLU A 378 50.58 29.84 -67.44
CA GLU A 378 50.10 31.09 -68.05
C GLU A 378 50.20 32.29 -67.07
N VAL A 379 49.81 32.13 -65.81
CA VAL A 379 49.83 33.20 -64.81
C VAL A 379 51.26 33.55 -64.37
N GLN A 380 52.20 32.61 -64.37
CA GLN A 380 53.63 32.91 -64.18
C GLN A 380 54.11 33.92 -65.22
N SER A 381 53.76 33.74 -66.50
CA SER A 381 54.10 34.71 -67.57
C SER A 381 53.46 36.11 -67.40
N ARG A 382 52.41 36.23 -66.57
CA ARG A 382 51.74 37.49 -66.25
C ARG A 382 52.24 38.12 -64.93
N ARG A 383 52.92 37.36 -64.07
CA ARG A 383 53.22 37.73 -62.67
C ARG A 383 54.36 38.74 -62.51
N ASP A 384 55.21 38.91 -63.51
CA ASP A 384 56.32 39.87 -63.48
C ASP A 384 55.86 41.34 -63.58
N ARG A 385 54.59 41.59 -63.94
CA ARG A 385 54.04 42.93 -64.20
C ARG A 385 53.58 43.73 -62.97
N PRO A 386 52.95 43.15 -61.92
CA PRO A 386 52.33 43.96 -60.85
C PRO A 386 53.24 44.36 -59.68
N LEU A 387 54.46 43.80 -59.55
CA LEU A 387 55.40 44.17 -58.48
C LEU A 387 55.70 45.68 -58.49
N ILE A 388 55.77 46.26 -59.69
CA ILE A 388 56.01 47.68 -59.97
C ILE A 388 54.90 48.58 -59.41
N ALA A 389 53.65 48.10 -59.27
CA ALA A 389 52.50 48.93 -58.92
C ALA A 389 52.21 49.03 -57.40
N LYS A 390 52.87 48.23 -56.56
CA LYS A 390 52.49 48.10 -55.14
C LYS A 390 53.19 49.10 -54.21
N GLU A 391 54.33 49.64 -54.63
CA GLU A 391 55.13 50.57 -53.81
C GLU A 391 54.46 51.95 -53.65
N GLU A 392 53.63 52.35 -54.62
CA GLU A 392 53.01 53.68 -54.67
C GLU A 392 51.87 53.89 -53.64
N VAL A 393 51.13 52.83 -53.29
CA VAL A 393 49.92 52.94 -52.45
C VAL A 393 50.25 53.08 -50.95
N VAL A 394 51.34 52.46 -50.49
CA VAL A 394 51.71 52.38 -49.06
C VAL A 394 52.00 53.75 -48.43
N GLN A 395 52.39 54.74 -49.24
CA GLN A 395 52.73 56.09 -48.76
C GLN A 395 51.51 56.96 -48.38
N LYS A 396 50.29 56.61 -48.83
CA LYS A 396 49.10 57.44 -48.58
C LYS A 396 48.47 57.17 -47.20
N ASN A 397 48.27 55.90 -46.84
CA ASN A 397 47.47 55.50 -45.68
C ASN A 397 48.05 55.86 -44.29
N LYS A 398 49.29 56.35 -44.20
CA LYS A 398 49.92 56.73 -42.91
C LYS A 398 49.44 58.08 -42.35
N LYS A 399 48.70 58.88 -43.11
CA LYS A 399 48.33 60.25 -42.72
C LYS A 399 47.02 60.35 -41.94
N ASP A 400 46.05 59.48 -42.20
CA ASP A 400 44.66 59.71 -41.76
C ASP A 400 44.36 59.20 -40.34
N ALA A 401 45.15 58.25 -39.82
CA ALA A 401 44.89 57.58 -38.54
C ALA A 401 45.09 58.43 -37.27
N ARG A 402 45.53 59.69 -37.38
CA ARG A 402 45.87 60.55 -36.23
C ARG A 402 44.71 61.38 -35.67
N VAL A 403 43.61 61.56 -36.40
CA VAL A 403 42.55 62.52 -36.07
C VAL A 403 41.50 61.96 -35.09
N LEU A 404 41.21 60.65 -35.15
CA LEU A 404 40.04 60.01 -34.52
C LEU A 404 40.09 59.76 -33.00
N ARG A 405 41.10 60.25 -32.26
CA ARG A 405 41.31 59.86 -30.83
C ARG A 405 40.86 60.89 -29.78
N SER A 406 40.47 62.11 -30.15
CA SER A 406 40.28 63.21 -29.20
C SER A 406 38.83 63.45 -28.73
N GLU A 407 37.83 62.75 -29.27
CA GLU A 407 36.41 63.12 -29.08
C GLU A 407 35.67 62.38 -27.94
N ILE A 408 36.26 61.32 -27.37
CA ILE A 408 35.51 60.37 -26.53
C ILE A 408 35.41 60.78 -25.04
N GLU A 409 36.35 61.56 -24.51
CA GLU A 409 36.50 61.76 -23.05
C GLU A 409 35.47 62.71 -22.39
N GLN A 410 34.60 63.39 -23.13
CA GLN A 410 33.79 64.51 -22.60
C GLN A 410 32.41 64.13 -22.02
N MET A 411 31.94 62.88 -22.16
CA MET A 411 30.52 62.54 -21.98
C MET A 411 30.09 62.01 -20.59
N GLU A 412 31.00 61.68 -19.67
CA GLU A 412 30.65 60.83 -18.51
C GLU A 412 30.25 61.56 -17.21
N ALA A 413 30.47 62.87 -17.09
CA ALA A 413 30.45 63.57 -15.80
C ALA A 413 29.06 63.90 -15.18
N ALA A 414 27.94 63.75 -15.89
CA ALA A 414 26.71 64.48 -15.57
C ALA A 414 25.65 63.79 -14.64
N ARG A 415 25.76 62.50 -14.31
CA ARG A 415 24.61 61.70 -13.81
C ARG A 415 24.44 61.53 -12.29
N ALA A 416 25.21 62.20 -11.44
CA ALA A 416 25.36 61.76 -10.03
C ALA A 416 24.40 62.36 -8.96
N ALA A 417 23.60 63.40 -9.25
CA ALA A 417 23.18 64.35 -8.20
C ALA A 417 21.83 64.14 -7.46
N GLU A 418 20.83 63.42 -8.01
CA GLU A 418 19.41 63.64 -7.60
C GLU A 418 18.88 62.86 -6.36
N ARG A 419 19.54 61.80 -5.88
CA ARG A 419 18.89 60.77 -5.02
C ARG A 419 18.80 61.06 -3.51
N ARG A 420 18.49 62.28 -3.03
CA ARG A 420 18.74 62.63 -1.61
C ARG A 420 17.63 63.34 -0.78
N GLN A 421 16.37 63.46 -1.23
CA GLN A 421 15.42 64.41 -0.61
C GLN A 421 14.09 63.88 0.00
N GLU A 422 13.75 62.58 -0.02
CA GLU A 422 12.34 62.17 0.18
C GLU A 422 11.90 61.67 1.59
N GLU A 423 12.80 61.30 2.52
CA GLU A 423 12.44 60.41 3.65
C GLU A 423 11.81 61.04 4.93
N ALA A 424 11.49 62.34 4.97
CA ALA A 424 11.46 63.09 6.24
C ALA A 424 10.10 63.45 6.93
N ARG A 425 8.93 62.86 6.60
CA ARG A 425 7.61 63.53 6.92
C ARG A 425 6.49 62.85 7.75
N ARG A 426 6.53 61.58 8.19
CA ARG A 426 5.29 60.90 8.67
C ARG A 426 5.38 60.07 9.97
N ALA A 427 5.54 60.72 11.13
CA ALA A 427 5.81 60.03 12.40
C ALA A 427 4.88 60.27 13.63
N ASP A 428 3.95 61.25 13.63
CA ASP A 428 3.49 61.85 14.92
C ASP A 428 2.05 61.64 15.44
N LEU A 429 1.18 60.83 14.81
CA LEU A 429 -0.26 60.75 15.23
C LEU A 429 -0.60 59.70 16.33
N ILE A 430 0.39 59.16 17.03
CA ILE A 430 0.15 58.38 18.27
C ILE A 430 0.22 59.34 19.47
N LYS A 431 -0.92 59.71 20.08
CA LYS A 431 -0.90 60.19 21.49
C LYS A 431 -2.23 60.39 22.23
N GLN A 432 -3.39 60.44 21.58
CA GLN A 432 -4.58 61.01 22.24
C GLN A 432 -5.61 59.98 22.74
N ILE A 433 -5.81 60.04 24.06
CA ILE A 433 -7.08 59.82 24.76
C ILE A 433 -7.48 58.34 24.91
N ARG A 434 -6.56 57.60 25.53
CA ARG A 434 -6.90 56.97 26.82
C ARG A 434 -7.36 58.07 27.80
N ALA A 435 -8.61 58.04 28.28
CA ALA A 435 -8.96 58.51 29.64
C ALA A 435 -10.43 58.16 30.01
N LEU A 436 -10.65 57.87 31.30
CA LEU A 436 -11.92 57.90 32.07
C LEU A 436 -12.99 56.81 31.82
N GLU A 437 -13.62 56.13 32.81
CA GLU A 437 -13.28 55.57 34.15
C GLU A 437 -14.57 55.12 34.90
N LEU A 438 -14.51 54.00 35.66
CA LEU A 438 -15.20 53.61 36.94
C LEU A 438 -16.77 53.63 37.07
N VAL A 439 -17.45 53.14 38.14
CA VAL A 439 -17.41 51.84 38.90
C VAL A 439 -18.74 51.57 39.69
N PRO A 440 -19.14 50.32 40.05
CA PRO A 440 -20.46 49.97 40.64
C PRO A 440 -20.44 49.44 42.11
N ARG A 441 -21.61 49.08 42.74
CA ARG A 441 -21.73 48.19 43.96
C ARG A 441 -23.16 47.62 44.30
N LYS A 442 -23.28 46.78 45.36
CA LYS A 442 -24.39 45.82 45.72
C LYS A 442 -24.75 45.78 47.25
N ARG A 443 -25.84 45.09 47.70
CA ARG A 443 -25.89 44.04 48.81
C ARG A 443 -27.27 43.36 49.13
N GLU A 444 -27.39 42.56 50.24
CA GLU A 444 -28.21 41.32 50.47
C GLU A 444 -28.75 41.12 51.95
N ALA A 445 -29.70 40.19 52.29
CA ALA A 445 -29.92 39.48 53.62
C ALA A 445 -31.11 38.43 53.71
N ARG A 446 -31.36 37.73 54.86
CA ARG A 446 -32.25 36.51 55.11
C ARG A 446 -33.16 36.54 56.41
N LEU A 447 -33.99 35.50 56.70
CA LEU A 447 -34.90 35.30 57.89
C LEU A 447 -35.02 33.80 58.42
N ASP A 448 -35.87 33.53 59.44
CA ASP A 448 -35.81 32.50 60.54
C ASP A 448 -37.10 31.61 60.71
N PRO A 449 -37.10 30.32 61.19
CA PRO A 449 -38.20 29.36 60.97
C PRO A 449 -39.05 28.87 62.18
N THR A 450 -39.03 29.49 63.37
CA THR A 450 -40.02 29.18 64.45
C THR A 450 -41.24 30.10 64.46
N TYR A 451 -41.29 31.05 63.52
CA TYR A 451 -42.38 31.99 63.33
C TYR A 451 -43.40 31.43 62.33
N THR A 452 -44.65 31.23 62.77
CA THR A 452 -45.80 31.16 61.85
C THR A 452 -46.25 32.60 61.54
N PRO A 453 -46.06 33.09 60.30
CA PRO A 453 -46.57 34.40 59.91
C PRO A 453 -48.08 34.31 59.78
N GLN A 454 -48.80 34.84 60.77
CA GLN A 454 -50.26 34.84 60.90
C GLN A 454 -50.92 35.64 59.76
N LEU A 455 -50.96 35.05 58.56
CA LEU A 455 -51.35 35.66 57.28
C LEU A 455 -52.80 35.37 56.92
N GLY A 456 -53.47 34.49 57.68
CA GLY A 456 -54.87 34.13 57.48
C GLY A 456 -55.08 33.06 56.42
N LEU A 457 -54.05 32.25 56.12
CA LEU A 457 -54.22 31.07 55.27
C LEU A 457 -54.84 29.92 56.09
N LEU A 458 -55.80 29.22 55.49
CA LEU A 458 -56.62 28.19 56.15
C LEU A 458 -55.86 26.94 56.67
N GLU A 459 -54.55 26.86 56.43
CA GLU A 459 -53.70 25.68 56.72
C GLU A 459 -52.46 26.03 57.57
N GLU A 460 -52.45 27.18 58.26
CA GLU A 460 -51.35 27.55 59.16
C GLU A 460 -51.35 26.67 60.43
N MET A 461 -50.38 25.75 60.52
CA MET A 461 -50.09 24.95 61.73
C MET A 461 -48.75 25.37 62.34
N SER A 462 -48.63 25.28 63.66
CA SER A 462 -47.34 25.44 64.31
C SER A 462 -46.37 24.32 63.89
N LEU A 463 -45.06 24.60 63.97
CA LEU A 463 -44.00 23.61 63.71
C LEU A 463 -44.07 22.39 64.66
N ALA A 464 -44.85 22.49 65.75
CA ALA A 464 -45.13 21.39 66.68
C ALA A 464 -46.32 20.52 66.25
N GLU A 465 -47.47 21.10 65.91
CA GLU A 465 -48.66 20.33 65.45
C GLU A 465 -48.40 19.56 64.14
N LEU A 466 -47.51 20.13 63.30
CA LEU A 466 -47.02 19.49 62.09
C LEU A 466 -46.29 18.15 62.38
N ARG A 467 -45.73 17.96 63.58
CA ARG A 467 -45.03 16.72 63.98
C ARG A 467 -45.95 15.57 64.36
N GLU A 468 -47.07 15.84 65.02
CA GLU A 468 -48.05 14.78 65.36
C GLU A 468 -48.79 14.28 64.12
N ARG A 469 -49.15 15.18 63.20
CA ARG A 469 -49.69 14.78 61.89
C ARG A 469 -48.65 14.07 61.02
N LEU A 470 -47.36 14.40 61.17
CA LEU A 470 -46.28 13.64 60.54
C LEU A 470 -46.27 12.18 60.99
N LEU A 471 -46.39 11.88 62.29
CA LEU A 471 -46.34 10.48 62.79
C LEU A 471 -47.41 9.58 62.16
N ILE A 472 -48.66 10.03 62.08
CA ILE A 472 -49.76 9.25 61.45
C ILE A 472 -49.51 9.08 59.94
N VAL A 473 -48.97 10.12 59.30
CA VAL A 473 -48.59 10.08 57.88
C VAL A 473 -47.35 9.19 57.65
N GLU A 474 -46.42 9.11 58.61
CA GLU A 474 -45.25 8.21 58.58
C GLU A 474 -45.70 6.74 58.66
N GLU A 475 -46.66 6.38 59.51
CA GLU A 475 -47.22 5.02 59.55
C GLU A 475 -47.89 4.62 58.21
N GLN A 476 -48.73 5.50 57.65
CA GLN A 476 -49.33 5.27 56.33
C GLN A 476 -48.28 5.20 55.21
N GLN A 477 -47.23 6.02 55.28
CA GLN A 477 -46.10 5.96 54.35
C GLN A 477 -45.33 4.65 54.47
N LEU A 478 -45.18 4.07 55.66
CA LEU A 478 -44.53 2.77 55.86
C LEU A 478 -45.32 1.63 55.21
N GLU A 479 -46.65 1.58 55.39
CA GLU A 479 -47.50 0.58 54.72
C GLU A 479 -47.44 0.71 53.18
N ASP A 480 -47.54 1.93 52.68
CA ASP A 480 -47.40 2.25 51.25
C ASP A 480 -46.00 1.88 50.72
N GLU A 481 -44.94 2.11 51.52
CA GLU A 481 -43.59 1.69 51.20
C GLU A 481 -43.44 0.17 51.15
N GLU A 482 -44.05 -0.58 52.06
CA GLU A 482 -44.02 -2.05 52.03
C GLU A 482 -44.76 -2.62 50.82
N ALA A 483 -45.95 -2.09 50.50
CA ALA A 483 -46.70 -2.45 49.29
C ALA A 483 -45.91 -2.11 48.01
N ARG A 484 -45.22 -0.96 47.98
CA ARG A 484 -44.30 -0.61 46.87
C ARG A 484 -43.09 -1.55 46.82
N ARG A 485 -42.49 -1.89 47.96
CA ARG A 485 -41.33 -2.80 48.05
C ARG A 485 -41.68 -4.23 47.58
N THR A 486 -42.87 -4.75 47.90
CA THR A 486 -43.31 -6.07 47.42
C THR A 486 -43.60 -6.05 45.91
N LYS A 487 -44.32 -5.04 45.42
CA LYS A 487 -44.54 -4.85 43.98
C LYS A 487 -43.23 -4.74 43.19
N ILE A 488 -42.27 -3.94 43.67
CA ILE A 488 -40.94 -3.79 43.07
C ILE A 488 -40.15 -5.11 43.08
N LYS A 489 -40.36 -6.00 44.06
CA LYS A 489 -39.74 -7.34 44.04
C LYS A 489 -40.35 -8.22 42.94
N LEU A 490 -41.68 -8.31 42.88
CA LEU A 490 -42.38 -9.09 41.85
C LEU A 490 -42.00 -8.63 40.43
N GLU A 491 -42.05 -7.32 40.16
CA GLU A 491 -41.64 -6.76 38.86
C GLU A 491 -40.15 -7.04 38.53
N LYS A 492 -39.26 -7.11 39.54
CA LYS A 492 -37.85 -7.49 39.35
C LYS A 492 -37.66 -8.97 39.08
N ASP A 493 -38.46 -9.83 39.70
CA ASP A 493 -38.36 -11.28 39.57
C ASP A 493 -38.95 -11.72 38.22
N GLU A 494 -40.11 -11.17 37.83
CA GLU A 494 -40.67 -11.29 36.48
C GLU A 494 -39.68 -10.82 35.41
N LYS A 495 -39.09 -9.63 35.58
CA LYS A 495 -38.07 -9.13 34.65
C LYS A 495 -36.83 -10.03 34.56
N GLN A 496 -36.41 -10.64 35.67
CA GLN A 496 -35.27 -11.56 35.68
C GLN A 496 -35.59 -12.88 34.96
N THR A 497 -36.77 -13.46 35.15
CA THR A 497 -37.17 -14.69 34.43
C THR A 497 -37.32 -14.42 32.93
N ASP A 498 -37.90 -13.28 32.54
CA ASP A 498 -38.02 -12.83 31.15
C ASP A 498 -36.64 -12.70 30.47
N LEU A 499 -35.68 -12.07 31.16
CA LEU A 499 -34.31 -11.90 30.66
C LEU A 499 -33.55 -13.23 30.58
N ALA A 500 -33.77 -14.14 31.53
CA ALA A 500 -33.17 -15.47 31.51
C ALA A 500 -33.71 -16.30 30.32
N GLN A 501 -35.02 -16.28 30.06
CA GLN A 501 -35.62 -16.94 28.90
C GLN A 501 -35.07 -16.37 27.58
N ARG A 502 -35.02 -15.04 27.43
CA ARG A 502 -34.43 -14.39 26.25
C ARG A 502 -32.97 -14.74 26.06
N ALA A 503 -32.18 -14.75 27.14
CA ALA A 503 -30.77 -15.14 27.09
C ALA A 503 -30.57 -16.61 26.67
N GLY A 504 -31.43 -17.53 27.13
CA GLY A 504 -31.44 -18.93 26.69
C GLY A 504 -31.71 -19.07 25.20
N ARG A 505 -32.79 -18.46 24.69
CA ARG A 505 -33.10 -18.45 23.24
C ARG A 505 -31.96 -17.84 22.41
N LEU A 506 -31.34 -16.76 22.90
CA LEU A 506 -30.19 -16.14 22.23
C LEU A 506 -28.96 -17.05 22.22
N ALA A 507 -28.71 -17.83 23.27
CA ALA A 507 -27.61 -18.81 23.28
C ALA A 507 -27.80 -19.85 22.17
N GLU A 508 -29.00 -20.45 22.06
CA GLU A 508 -29.32 -21.40 20.98
C GLU A 508 -29.19 -20.77 19.59
N MET A 509 -29.71 -19.55 19.40
CA MET A 509 -29.61 -18.84 18.13
C MET A 509 -28.16 -18.51 17.75
N ARG A 510 -27.30 -18.20 18.72
CA ARG A 510 -25.86 -17.99 18.51
C ARG A 510 -25.13 -19.28 18.16
N GLU A 511 -25.47 -20.41 18.78
CA GLU A 511 -24.88 -21.71 18.44
C GLU A 511 -25.23 -22.11 17.00
N ARG A 512 -26.51 -22.01 16.63
CA ARG A 512 -26.97 -22.24 15.25
C ARG A 512 -26.27 -21.30 14.26
N ALA A 513 -26.25 -19.99 14.56
CA ALA A 513 -25.57 -19.00 13.73
C ALA A 513 -24.05 -19.21 13.65
N ALA A 514 -23.40 -19.76 14.68
CA ALA A 514 -21.97 -20.08 14.66
C ALA A 514 -21.68 -21.28 13.74
N VAL A 515 -22.50 -22.32 13.78
CA VAL A 515 -22.40 -23.49 12.88
C VAL A 515 -22.70 -23.11 11.43
N GLU A 516 -23.72 -22.29 11.19
CA GLU A 516 -23.99 -21.72 9.87
C GLU A 516 -22.85 -20.81 9.38
N ALA A 517 -22.28 -19.99 10.27
CA ALA A 517 -21.16 -19.13 9.90
C ALA A 517 -19.88 -19.90 9.62
N SER A 518 -19.59 -21.02 10.32
CA SER A 518 -18.45 -21.88 10.00
C SER A 518 -18.64 -22.59 8.65
N THR A 519 -19.80 -23.19 8.42
CA THR A 519 -20.10 -23.90 7.16
C THR A 519 -20.12 -22.95 5.96
N ARG A 520 -20.75 -21.77 6.06
CA ARG A 520 -20.68 -20.73 5.02
C ARG A 520 -19.25 -20.25 4.78
N ARG A 521 -18.42 -20.08 5.82
CA ARG A 521 -17.00 -19.70 5.68
C ARG A 521 -16.14 -20.79 5.02
N GLU A 522 -16.47 -22.06 5.22
CA GLU A 522 -15.78 -23.18 4.57
C GLU A 522 -16.18 -23.26 3.09
N GLN A 523 -17.47 -23.11 2.79
CA GLN A 523 -17.99 -23.04 1.42
C GLN A 523 -17.42 -21.85 0.64
N THR A 524 -17.41 -20.63 1.20
CA THR A 524 -16.84 -19.47 0.51
C THR A 524 -15.35 -19.63 0.29
N LYS A 525 -14.57 -20.13 1.27
CA LYS A 525 -13.14 -20.43 1.07
C LYS A 525 -12.89 -21.50 0.02
N ALA A 526 -13.76 -22.51 -0.09
CA ALA A 526 -13.66 -23.53 -1.13
C ALA A 526 -13.97 -22.93 -2.52
N ALA A 527 -15.01 -22.11 -2.64
CA ALA A 527 -15.36 -21.40 -3.87
C ALA A 527 -14.28 -20.38 -4.29
N GLU A 528 -13.72 -19.60 -3.35
CA GLU A 528 -12.60 -18.69 -3.59
C GLU A 528 -11.37 -19.44 -4.11
N ARG A 529 -11.02 -20.58 -3.50
CA ARG A 529 -9.91 -21.43 -3.98
C ARG A 529 -10.16 -21.94 -5.39
N ALA A 530 -11.34 -22.51 -5.66
CA ALA A 530 -11.72 -22.99 -6.97
C ALA A 530 -11.73 -21.87 -8.03
N ALA A 531 -12.17 -20.65 -7.68
CA ALA A 531 -12.13 -19.49 -8.57
C ALA A 531 -10.70 -18.99 -8.84
N VAL A 532 -9.81 -19.01 -7.83
CA VAL A 532 -8.39 -18.69 -7.98
C VAL A 532 -7.67 -19.75 -8.82
N GLU A 533 -8.03 -21.02 -8.69
CA GLU A 533 -7.50 -22.11 -9.52
C GLU A 533 -8.00 -21.98 -10.96
N ALA A 534 -9.30 -21.81 -11.19
CA ALA A 534 -9.88 -21.61 -12.52
C ALA A 534 -9.36 -20.35 -13.24
N THR A 535 -9.09 -19.25 -12.52
CA THR A 535 -8.46 -18.05 -13.11
C THR A 535 -6.98 -18.27 -13.42
N ARG A 536 -6.23 -19.02 -12.60
CA ARG A 536 -4.86 -19.44 -12.93
C ARG A 536 -4.80 -20.32 -14.17
N GLU A 537 -5.72 -21.27 -14.32
CA GLU A 537 -5.85 -22.11 -15.51
C GLU A 537 -6.20 -21.29 -16.77
N ARG A 538 -7.21 -20.41 -16.70
CA ARG A 538 -7.57 -19.49 -17.81
C ARG A 538 -6.38 -18.62 -18.24
N VAL A 539 -5.59 -18.10 -17.29
CA VAL A 539 -4.39 -17.31 -17.58
C VAL A 539 -3.27 -18.17 -18.17
N ALA A 540 -3.06 -19.39 -17.68
CA ALA A 540 -2.09 -20.33 -18.24
C ALA A 540 -2.42 -20.68 -19.71
N ASP A 541 -3.68 -20.99 -20.00
CA ASP A 541 -4.18 -21.26 -21.35
C ASP A 541 -4.02 -20.06 -22.29
N ALA A 542 -4.32 -18.85 -21.81
CA ALA A 542 -4.13 -17.62 -22.58
C ALA A 542 -2.64 -17.37 -22.88
N GLN A 543 -1.75 -17.62 -21.91
CA GLN A 543 -0.30 -17.53 -22.12
C GLN A 543 0.21 -18.59 -23.09
N LEU A 544 -0.29 -19.83 -23.03
CA LEU A 544 0.07 -20.89 -23.98
C LEU A 544 -0.36 -20.54 -25.41
N LYS A 545 -1.58 -20.03 -25.59
CA LYS A 545 -2.07 -19.56 -26.90
C LYS A 545 -1.20 -18.43 -27.48
N VAL A 546 -0.84 -17.44 -26.66
CA VAL A 546 0.04 -16.34 -27.14
C VAL A 546 1.47 -16.83 -27.42
N LYS A 547 2.04 -17.72 -26.59
CA LYS A 547 3.33 -18.36 -26.87
C LYS A 547 3.31 -19.10 -28.21
N ALA A 548 2.28 -19.90 -28.48
CA ALA A 548 2.12 -20.60 -29.75
C ALA A 548 2.09 -19.62 -30.94
N THR A 549 1.27 -18.56 -30.90
CA THR A 549 1.24 -17.56 -32.00
C THR A 549 2.57 -16.81 -32.18
N LEU A 550 3.34 -16.61 -31.10
CA LEU A 550 4.66 -15.98 -31.15
C LEU A 550 5.72 -16.94 -31.72
N GLU A 551 5.65 -18.23 -31.40
CA GLU A 551 6.49 -19.29 -31.96
C GLU A 551 6.19 -19.53 -33.45
N GLU A 552 4.92 -19.48 -33.86
CA GLU A 552 4.53 -19.48 -35.28
C GLU A 552 5.11 -18.27 -36.02
N LYS A 553 4.99 -17.05 -35.48
CA LYS A 553 5.61 -15.85 -36.08
C LYS A 553 7.15 -15.97 -36.15
N ARG A 554 7.79 -16.48 -35.10
CA ARG A 554 9.26 -16.70 -35.05
C ARG A 554 9.71 -17.76 -36.06
N THR A 555 9.00 -18.88 -36.19
CA THR A 555 9.35 -19.93 -37.16
C THR A 555 9.11 -19.47 -38.60
N GLN A 556 8.04 -18.70 -38.87
CA GLN A 556 7.83 -18.07 -40.18
C GLN A 556 8.94 -17.07 -40.53
N ARG A 557 9.41 -16.24 -39.57
CA ARG A 557 10.57 -15.36 -39.75
C ARG A 557 11.84 -16.15 -40.08
N LEU A 558 12.18 -17.15 -39.27
CA LEU A 558 13.37 -17.99 -39.47
C LEU A 558 13.34 -18.73 -40.82
N ARG A 559 12.16 -19.18 -41.28
CA ARG A 559 12.00 -19.75 -42.64
C ARG A 559 12.31 -18.72 -43.72
N LYS A 560 11.74 -17.51 -43.65
CA LYS A 560 12.01 -16.43 -44.62
C LYS A 560 13.48 -15.99 -44.62
N GLU A 561 14.10 -15.89 -43.45
CA GLU A 561 15.53 -15.59 -43.31
C GLU A 561 16.41 -16.70 -43.91
N ALA A 562 16.04 -17.97 -43.69
CA ALA A 562 16.74 -19.12 -44.27
C ALA A 562 16.56 -19.23 -45.80
N GLU A 563 15.37 -18.95 -46.31
CA GLU A 563 15.06 -18.85 -47.75
C GLU A 563 15.90 -17.75 -48.41
N LEU A 564 15.87 -16.53 -47.86
CA LEU A 564 16.65 -15.40 -48.38
C LEU A 564 18.16 -15.65 -48.27
N ALA A 565 18.64 -16.29 -47.19
CA ALA A 565 20.03 -16.72 -47.08
C ALA A 565 20.41 -17.83 -48.08
N ALA A 566 19.49 -18.74 -48.41
CA ALA A 566 19.70 -19.75 -49.45
C ALA A 566 19.71 -19.13 -50.86
N GLU A 567 18.87 -18.13 -51.12
CA GLU A 567 18.89 -17.35 -52.37
C GLU A 567 20.17 -16.54 -52.53
N LEU A 568 20.59 -15.80 -51.49
CA LEU A 568 21.88 -15.08 -51.50
C LEU A 568 23.07 -16.03 -51.70
N LYS A 569 23.04 -17.23 -51.10
CA LYS A 569 24.03 -18.28 -51.38
C LYS A 569 23.98 -18.74 -52.83
N ARG A 570 22.79 -19.00 -53.40
CA ARG A 570 22.62 -19.39 -54.81
C ARG A 570 23.11 -18.29 -55.76
N ILE A 571 22.82 -17.02 -55.50
CA ILE A 571 23.29 -15.88 -56.30
C ILE A 571 24.81 -15.77 -56.19
N ARG A 572 25.38 -15.82 -54.97
CA ARG A 572 26.83 -15.80 -54.77
C ARG A 572 27.54 -16.94 -55.51
N ILE A 573 26.99 -18.15 -55.46
CA ILE A 573 27.50 -19.33 -56.18
C ILE A 573 27.41 -19.12 -57.70
N LYS A 574 26.26 -18.63 -58.22
CA LYS A 574 26.10 -18.30 -59.65
C LYS A 574 27.12 -17.27 -60.12
N ASN A 575 27.30 -16.17 -59.38
CA ASN A 575 28.27 -15.13 -59.73
C ASN A 575 29.70 -15.69 -59.70
N GLN A 576 30.05 -16.50 -58.71
CA GLN A 576 31.36 -17.17 -58.61
C GLN A 576 31.63 -18.18 -59.74
N PHE A 577 30.60 -18.71 -60.40
CA PHE A 577 30.74 -19.55 -61.60
C PHE A 577 30.69 -18.75 -62.91
N LEU A 578 30.14 -17.53 -62.91
CA LEU A 578 30.10 -16.63 -64.07
C LEU A 578 31.36 -15.75 -64.19
N GLU A 579 32.02 -15.43 -63.07
CA GLU A 579 33.23 -14.58 -63.00
C GLU A 579 34.55 -15.39 -63.10
N ALA A 580 34.50 -16.71 -63.24
CA ALA A 580 35.68 -17.58 -63.16
C ALA A 580 36.02 -18.27 -64.48
N ASP A 581 37.29 -18.17 -64.89
CA ASP A 581 37.87 -18.97 -65.98
C ASP A 581 37.73 -20.48 -65.71
N LYS A 582 37.62 -21.28 -66.78
CA LYS A 582 37.39 -22.74 -66.70
C LYS A 582 38.38 -23.44 -65.75
N ASP A 583 39.66 -23.12 -65.83
CA ASP A 583 40.72 -23.67 -64.98
C ASP A 583 40.52 -23.35 -63.49
N ALA A 584 39.97 -22.18 -63.15
CA ALA A 584 39.68 -21.79 -61.78
C ALA A 584 38.43 -22.50 -61.22
N VAL A 585 37.49 -22.86 -62.09
CA VAL A 585 36.33 -23.71 -61.73
C VAL A 585 36.78 -25.15 -61.46
N GLU A 586 37.67 -25.71 -62.27
CA GLU A 586 38.19 -27.06 -62.07
C GLU A 586 39.03 -27.17 -60.79
N ARG A 587 39.94 -26.22 -60.52
CA ARG A 587 40.73 -26.22 -59.27
C ARG A 587 39.85 -26.22 -58.02
N LYS A 588 38.81 -25.38 -57.98
CA LYS A 588 37.85 -25.35 -56.86
C LYS A 588 37.03 -26.63 -56.73
N LYS A 589 36.77 -27.35 -57.83
CA LYS A 589 36.13 -28.67 -57.79
C LYS A 589 37.03 -29.71 -57.13
N TRP A 590 38.32 -29.74 -57.49
CA TRP A 590 39.33 -30.60 -56.85
C TRP A 590 39.53 -30.26 -55.36
N GLU A 591 39.64 -28.97 -55.02
CA GLU A 591 39.69 -28.50 -53.62
C GLU A 591 38.44 -28.92 -52.82
N SER A 592 37.26 -28.82 -53.42
CA SER A 592 36.01 -29.26 -52.79
C SER A 592 35.93 -30.78 -52.58
N GLN A 593 36.57 -31.57 -53.44
CA GLN A 593 36.67 -33.03 -53.27
C GLN A 593 37.65 -33.37 -52.13
N LEU A 594 38.84 -32.76 -52.10
CA LEU A 594 39.80 -32.90 -51.01
C LEU A 594 39.22 -32.50 -49.64
N VAL A 595 38.47 -31.40 -49.57
CA VAL A 595 37.79 -30.97 -48.34
C VAL A 595 36.63 -31.91 -47.97
N GLY A 596 35.99 -32.56 -48.95
CA GLY A 596 35.01 -33.62 -48.72
C GLY A 596 35.64 -34.85 -48.06
N GLU A 597 36.73 -35.36 -48.64
CA GLU A 597 37.50 -36.50 -48.10
C GLU A 597 38.05 -36.21 -46.70
N GLN A 598 38.55 -34.98 -46.46
CA GLN A 598 39.00 -34.55 -45.13
C GLN A 598 37.87 -34.59 -44.10
N ARG A 599 36.64 -34.17 -44.47
CA ARG A 599 35.48 -34.27 -43.57
C ARG A 599 35.13 -35.72 -43.26
N GLU A 600 35.08 -36.59 -44.26
CA GLU A 600 34.83 -38.02 -44.04
C GLU A 600 35.88 -38.65 -43.12
N ILE A 601 37.17 -38.28 -43.26
CA ILE A 601 38.24 -38.76 -42.38
C ILE A 601 38.01 -38.26 -40.95
N MET A 602 37.70 -36.98 -40.76
CA MET A 602 37.45 -36.39 -39.44
C MET A 602 36.19 -36.98 -38.78
N ASP A 603 35.10 -37.19 -39.52
CA ASP A 603 33.88 -37.81 -39.01
C ASP A 603 34.11 -39.28 -38.64
N ARG A 604 34.87 -40.04 -39.45
CA ARG A 604 35.29 -41.41 -39.10
C ARG A 604 36.19 -41.46 -37.87
N GLN A 605 37.07 -40.48 -37.66
CA GLN A 605 37.88 -40.37 -36.45
C GLN A 605 37.02 -40.02 -35.23
N ARG A 606 36.11 -39.06 -35.38
CA ARG A 606 35.17 -38.64 -34.32
C ARG A 606 34.27 -39.79 -33.88
N LEU A 607 33.64 -40.51 -34.81
CA LEU A 607 32.80 -41.67 -34.48
C LEU A 607 33.59 -42.77 -33.74
N LYS A 608 34.87 -42.97 -34.06
CA LYS A 608 35.75 -43.88 -33.30
C LYS A 608 36.06 -43.36 -31.90
N GLN A 609 36.23 -42.05 -31.71
CA GLN A 609 36.44 -41.44 -30.40
C GLN A 609 35.17 -41.52 -29.54
N GLU A 610 34.00 -41.23 -30.10
CA GLU A 610 32.71 -41.33 -29.42
C GLU A 610 32.41 -42.80 -29.03
N ALA A 611 32.68 -43.77 -29.91
CA ALA A 611 32.57 -45.19 -29.59
C ALA A 611 33.55 -45.64 -28.48
N ALA A 612 34.79 -45.15 -28.48
CA ALA A 612 35.76 -45.44 -27.42
C ALA A 612 35.33 -44.83 -26.07
N GLN A 613 34.81 -43.61 -26.06
CA GLN A 613 34.26 -42.98 -24.85
C GLN A 613 33.03 -43.72 -24.32
N ALA A 614 32.13 -44.17 -25.18
CA ALA A 614 30.99 -44.98 -24.80
C ALA A 614 31.42 -46.32 -24.17
N HIS A 615 32.42 -47.00 -24.76
CA HIS A 615 32.99 -48.23 -24.20
C HIS A 615 33.61 -48.02 -22.82
N LEU A 616 34.36 -46.92 -22.61
CA LEU A 616 34.90 -46.56 -21.30
C LEU A 616 33.79 -46.28 -20.27
N MET A 617 32.72 -45.57 -20.66
CA MET A 617 31.58 -45.32 -19.76
C MET A 617 30.85 -46.61 -19.36
N VAL A 618 30.67 -47.56 -20.28
CA VAL A 618 30.08 -48.87 -19.97
C VAL A 618 30.98 -49.65 -19.01
N TYR A 619 32.30 -49.66 -19.24
CA TYR A 619 33.26 -50.30 -18.35
C TYR A 619 33.26 -49.69 -16.93
N ASP A 620 33.19 -48.36 -16.82
CA ASP A 620 33.06 -47.65 -15.54
C ASP A 620 31.73 -47.92 -14.82
N GLN A 621 30.65 -48.19 -15.57
CA GLN A 621 29.36 -48.60 -15.00
C GLN A 621 29.40 -50.05 -14.51
N GLU A 622 29.96 -50.97 -15.30
CA GLU A 622 30.13 -52.37 -14.89
C GLU A 622 31.01 -52.51 -13.65
N THR A 623 32.14 -51.79 -13.58
CA THR A 623 33.03 -51.85 -12.42
C THR A 623 32.35 -51.32 -11.15
N LYS A 624 31.56 -50.24 -11.25
CA LYS A 624 30.72 -49.74 -10.14
C LYS A 624 29.64 -50.73 -9.73
N GLN A 625 28.97 -51.38 -10.69
CA GLN A 625 27.97 -52.42 -10.38
C GLN A 625 28.60 -53.64 -9.69
N ARG A 626 29.77 -54.09 -10.16
CA ARG A 626 30.53 -55.18 -9.51
C ARG A 626 30.92 -54.81 -8.08
N LEU A 627 31.40 -53.58 -7.84
CA LEU A 627 31.70 -53.08 -6.49
C LEU A 627 30.45 -53.03 -5.59
N LEU A 628 29.32 -52.53 -6.10
CA LEU A 628 28.05 -52.48 -5.36
C LEU A 628 27.52 -53.89 -5.04
N ASN A 629 27.67 -54.85 -5.94
CA ASN A 629 27.27 -56.24 -5.69
C ASN A 629 28.15 -56.87 -4.61
N VAL A 630 29.47 -56.68 -4.65
CA VAL A 630 30.39 -57.13 -3.59
C VAL A 630 30.09 -56.45 -2.24
N GLN A 631 29.67 -55.18 -2.23
CA GLN A 631 29.21 -54.50 -1.01
C GLN A 631 27.92 -55.12 -0.47
N ARG A 632 26.92 -55.37 -1.32
CA ARG A 632 25.67 -56.05 -0.93
C ARG A 632 25.89 -57.47 -0.43
N GLU A 633 26.82 -58.23 -1.03
CA GLU A 633 27.21 -59.56 -0.56
C GLU A 633 27.83 -59.51 0.83
N ARG A 634 28.68 -58.49 1.12
CA ARG A 634 29.22 -58.26 2.47
C ARG A 634 28.14 -57.84 3.46
N GLU A 635 27.28 -56.90 3.10
CA GLU A 635 26.17 -56.44 3.95
C GLU A 635 25.20 -57.60 4.27
N ALA A 636 24.89 -58.44 3.29
CA ALA A 636 24.07 -59.64 3.48
C ALA A 636 24.77 -60.69 4.37
N HIS A 637 26.09 -60.86 4.22
CA HIS A 637 26.87 -61.75 5.09
C HIS A 637 26.97 -61.20 6.53
N GLU A 638 27.12 -59.88 6.72
CA GLU A 638 27.09 -59.25 8.04
C GLU A 638 25.70 -59.30 8.68
N ALA A 639 24.63 -59.15 7.90
CA ALA A 639 23.26 -59.33 8.35
C ALA A 639 23.02 -60.78 8.79
N PHE A 640 23.41 -61.76 7.97
CA PHE A 640 23.35 -63.18 8.32
C PHE A 640 24.14 -63.52 9.60
N LEU A 641 25.34 -62.96 9.77
CA LEU A 641 26.11 -63.14 11.01
C LEU A 641 25.38 -62.54 12.23
N LYS A 642 24.78 -61.35 12.10
CA LYS A 642 24.01 -60.71 13.19
C LYS A 642 22.74 -61.50 13.53
N GLU A 643 22.03 -62.01 12.52
CA GLU A 643 20.85 -62.87 12.73
C GLU A 643 21.26 -64.20 13.38
N TYR A 644 22.39 -64.78 12.97
CA TYR A 644 22.94 -65.99 13.58
C TYR A 644 23.38 -65.76 15.03
N GLU A 645 24.05 -64.64 15.33
CA GLU A 645 24.41 -64.24 16.69
C GLU A 645 23.18 -63.96 17.56
N ALA A 646 22.16 -63.29 17.00
CA ALA A 646 20.90 -63.03 17.68
C ALA A 646 20.19 -64.35 18.02
N HIS A 647 20.00 -65.25 17.05
CA HIS A 647 19.42 -66.57 17.27
C HIS A 647 20.25 -67.42 18.26
N PHE A 648 21.59 -67.32 18.23
CA PHE A 648 22.45 -67.98 19.22
C PHE A 648 22.29 -67.38 20.63
N SER A 649 22.08 -66.07 20.74
CA SER A 649 21.76 -65.41 22.02
C SER A 649 20.36 -65.78 22.53
N GLU A 650 19.34 -65.79 21.68
CA GLU A 650 17.97 -66.20 22.01
C GLU A 650 17.91 -67.67 22.44
N THR A 651 18.59 -68.57 21.73
CA THR A 651 18.65 -69.99 22.14
C THR A 651 19.44 -70.21 23.43
N ARG A 652 20.46 -69.39 23.71
CA ARG A 652 21.16 -69.38 25.00
C ARG A 652 20.29 -68.82 26.13
N ASP A 653 19.54 -67.77 25.87
CA ASP A 653 18.63 -67.15 26.84
C ASP A 653 17.42 -68.06 27.10
N GLU A 654 16.92 -68.77 26.09
CA GLU A 654 15.96 -69.86 26.26
C GLU A 654 16.53 -71.03 27.06
N ALA A 655 17.78 -71.44 26.80
CA ALA A 655 18.42 -72.52 27.54
C ALA A 655 18.57 -72.15 29.04
N THR A 656 19.08 -70.95 29.33
CA THR A 656 19.19 -70.45 30.71
C THR A 656 17.83 -70.21 31.36
N ALA A 657 16.81 -69.73 30.62
CA ALA A 657 15.44 -69.62 31.12
C ALA A 657 14.81 -71.00 31.39
N ARG A 658 15.11 -72.03 30.60
CA ARG A 658 14.71 -73.42 30.87
C ARG A 658 15.43 -73.98 32.09
N GLU A 659 16.72 -73.71 32.27
CA GLU A 659 17.48 -74.08 33.48
C GLU A 659 16.92 -73.39 34.73
N LEU A 660 16.71 -72.07 34.70
CA LEU A 660 16.04 -71.32 35.76
C LEU A 660 14.60 -71.81 36.00
N GLY A 661 13.90 -72.21 34.95
CA GLY A 661 12.58 -72.85 35.00
C GLY A 661 12.60 -74.23 35.68
N ILE A 662 13.68 -74.99 35.51
CA ILE A 662 13.91 -76.28 36.20
C ILE A 662 14.28 -76.02 37.67
N VAL A 663 15.19 -75.08 37.95
CA VAL A 663 15.59 -74.70 39.31
C VAL A 663 14.40 -74.17 40.11
N THR A 664 13.56 -73.29 39.54
CA THR A 664 12.35 -72.78 40.20
C THR A 664 11.28 -73.86 40.39
N LYS A 665 11.13 -74.81 39.46
CA LYS A 665 10.27 -75.99 39.66
C LYS A 665 10.82 -76.92 40.76
N GLN A 666 12.14 -77.09 40.86
CA GLN A 666 12.77 -77.86 41.93
C GLN A 666 12.64 -77.16 43.29
N ALA A 667 12.80 -75.83 43.34
CA ALA A 667 12.57 -75.01 44.53
C ALA A 667 11.12 -75.13 45.02
N LYS A 668 10.12 -74.92 44.15
CA LYS A 668 8.70 -75.13 44.50
C LYS A 668 8.39 -76.57 44.93
N LYS A 669 9.08 -77.57 44.37
CA LYS A 669 8.96 -78.98 44.79
C LYS A 669 9.67 -79.30 46.11
N LEU A 670 10.60 -78.46 46.55
CA LEU A 670 11.20 -78.50 47.88
C LEU A 670 10.32 -77.76 48.89
N GLU A 671 9.83 -76.57 48.58
CA GLU A 671 8.88 -75.80 49.41
C GLU A 671 7.58 -76.59 49.67
N THR A 672 7.02 -77.25 48.66
CA THR A 672 5.86 -78.15 48.86
C THR A 672 6.20 -79.42 49.64
N ARG A 673 7.48 -79.84 49.71
CA ARG A 673 7.91 -80.95 50.58
C ARG A 673 8.21 -80.49 52.00
N THR A 674 8.59 -79.23 52.24
CA THR A 674 8.74 -78.68 53.58
C THR A 674 7.37 -78.39 54.19
N THR A 675 6.47 -77.72 53.48
CA THR A 675 5.09 -77.50 53.97
C THR A 675 4.33 -78.81 54.21
N PHE A 676 4.47 -79.83 53.34
CA PHE A 676 3.87 -81.15 53.58
C PHE A 676 4.52 -81.93 54.75
N LYS A 677 5.76 -81.62 55.13
CA LYS A 677 6.38 -82.19 56.34
C LYS A 677 5.97 -81.44 57.60
N GLU A 678 5.77 -80.14 57.53
CA GLU A 678 5.33 -79.32 58.66
C GLU A 678 3.85 -79.55 58.99
N THR A 679 2.96 -79.68 58.00
CA THR A 679 1.55 -80.06 58.27
C THR A 679 1.43 -81.49 58.79
N LYS A 680 2.25 -82.43 58.31
CA LYS A 680 2.21 -83.83 58.77
C LYS A 680 2.90 -84.08 60.12
N ALA A 681 3.58 -83.08 60.68
CA ALA A 681 4.05 -83.08 62.06
C ALA A 681 3.04 -82.48 63.05
N ALA A 682 2.03 -81.74 62.56
CA ALA A 682 0.98 -81.13 63.38
C ALA A 682 -0.21 -82.08 63.63
N ASP A 683 -0.56 -82.95 62.68
CA ASP A 683 -1.65 -83.94 62.82
C ASP A 683 -1.19 -85.27 63.46
N LEU A 684 -0.54 -85.19 64.62
CA LEU A 684 -0.18 -86.36 65.45
C LEU A 684 -1.22 -86.64 66.56
N SER A 685 -2.48 -86.21 66.35
CA SER A 685 -3.58 -86.38 67.32
C SER A 685 -4.95 -86.26 66.66
N GLY A 686 -5.40 -87.31 65.97
CA GLY A 686 -6.58 -87.20 65.11
C GLY A 686 -7.31 -88.50 64.83
N SER A 687 -8.10 -88.95 65.80
CA SER A 687 -9.40 -89.57 65.54
C SER A 687 -9.46 -90.68 64.47
N THR A 688 -9.14 -91.90 64.90
CA THR A 688 -10.16 -92.95 65.04
C THR A 688 -11.61 -92.41 65.02
N LEU A 689 -12.56 -93.16 64.44
CA LEU A 689 -14.01 -92.82 64.41
C LEU A 689 -14.41 -91.70 63.42
N ARG A 690 -14.39 -92.05 62.12
CA ARG A 690 -15.49 -91.77 61.20
C ARG A 690 -15.40 -92.75 60.03
N ASN A 691 -16.26 -93.76 60.03
CA ASN A 691 -17.42 -93.83 59.13
C ASN A 691 -16.96 -94.12 57.69
N LEU A 692 -17.07 -95.35 57.16
CA LEU A 692 -17.96 -96.45 57.52
C LEU A 692 -19.44 -96.06 57.63
N ILE A 693 -19.82 -94.98 56.94
CA ILE A 693 -21.21 -94.64 56.60
C ILE A 693 -21.18 -94.28 55.11
N GLU A 694 -22.20 -94.77 54.40
CA GLU A 694 -22.50 -94.53 52.98
C GLU A 694 -21.43 -94.96 51.95
N ARG A 695 -21.53 -96.04 51.15
CA ARG A 695 -22.62 -96.99 50.84
C ARG A 695 -23.95 -96.36 50.37
N THR A 696 -24.58 -97.01 49.38
CA THR A 696 -26.04 -97.00 49.22
C THR A 696 -26.75 -95.63 49.20
N ALA A 697 -26.38 -94.76 48.28
CA ALA A 697 -27.33 -93.80 47.69
C ALA A 697 -27.06 -93.73 46.17
N SER A 698 -27.83 -94.42 45.33
CA SER A 698 -29.18 -93.99 44.94
C SER A 698 -29.12 -92.69 44.10
N ARG A 699 -29.26 -92.83 42.77
CA ARG A 699 -30.49 -92.44 42.06
C ARG A 699 -31.06 -91.07 42.46
N VAL A 700 -31.16 -90.17 41.49
CA VAL A 700 -32.43 -89.57 41.01
C VAL A 700 -32.11 -88.70 39.78
N GLU A 701 -32.95 -88.86 38.74
CA GLU A 701 -33.14 -88.01 37.54
C GLU A 701 -31.96 -87.75 36.59
#